data_AF-A0A080LVE8-F1
#
_entry.id   AF-A0A080LVE8-F1
#
_cell.length_a   1.000
_cell.length_b   1.000
_cell.length_c   1.000
_cell.angle_alpha   90.00
_cell.angle_beta   90.00
_cell.angle_gamma   90.00
#
_symmetry.space_group_name_H-M   'P 1'
#
loop_
_entity.id
_entity.type
_entity.pdbx_description
1 polymer ?
#
loop_
_entity_poly.entity_id
_entity_poly.type
_entity_poly.pdbx_seq_one_letter_code
_entity_poly.pdbx_strand_id
1 'polypeptide(L)'
;MLWEDNEFQGYDPANPAHRTALGEALKRESGEDIVARPTYFDLEPKAYQQEMLDQLQVERNHDRRRNLVVAATGTGKTVVAAFDYKRLCMQEGGQPRLLFVAHREEILKQALRTYREVLRDHSFGELLTGGTQPQRFDHVFATIDSVVARDVATRHGTDHWYVVVVDECHRLAADRFEALVTTVRPHILLGLTATPERSDGKPILGYFNNRPDGSPAVELRLWHALDQQLLSPFEYYACDDDTDFSEVPWQQPGELVAIDSLVTGNEVRARLVLNEWRRLAGDPARGRALVFCVSVAHAQYMTERLKQAGIKTLCVVGDTSQEERRRAPEMLARGEVTALVTCDLYNEGVDLPLVDTLLLLRPTQSPVLFQQQIGRGLRLARGKESCLVLDFVGRHREEFRFDRLLSTITGLSRSQLIEAVDKGFGTLPPGCHIHLQRQTREQVLRSLRKLVQQNWRRLRTELQTYAALRGRNNIRLANFLREQAIDLGDIYRDNGRSGWTNLKRDAGLLGTPPGDEDDYFGRRFGDLLHMDDPARTDLLLKVDESTAPYHPQEEGERLLLQMLAYQVDAQHPQTGSGEDFLGRLQLHPDHRAELAEIGEVLQARSTLQQQAIPGLEDVPLCLHGAYGIREILTATGWLTANRRTPFQAGVLPLHERKVELLFVTLDKREGYHEHIAYRDFAISPGRFHWQSQNSAGPDTPVGRRYLESPGNGWSFQLFVRTAKGKPYRACGPVTLERAEGEKPMSIYWQLAVHLPNQLFREFCILRGE
;
A
#
# COMPACT_ATOMS: atom_id res chain seq x y z
N MET A 1 -25.28 -1.42 -12.75
CA MET A 1 -23.87 -1.51 -12.31
C MET A 1 -23.73 -2.01 -10.89
N LEU A 2 -24.44 -1.46 -9.88
CA LEU A 2 -24.41 -2.01 -8.50
C LEU A 2 -24.75 -3.51 -8.38
N TRP A 3 -25.63 -4.03 -9.24
CA TRP A 3 -26.03 -5.44 -9.25
C TRP A 3 -25.01 -6.43 -9.84
N GLU A 4 -23.90 -5.94 -10.41
CA GLU A 4 -22.82 -6.78 -10.95
C GLU A 4 -21.54 -6.73 -10.09
N ASP A 5 -21.62 -6.12 -8.91
CA ASP A 5 -20.55 -6.19 -7.91
C ASP A 5 -20.55 -7.58 -7.26
N ASN A 6 -19.36 -8.12 -6.98
CA ASN A 6 -19.17 -9.44 -6.38
C ASN A 6 -19.75 -9.53 -4.95
N GLU A 7 -20.05 -8.39 -4.31
CA GLU A 7 -20.80 -8.36 -3.06
C GLU A 7 -22.29 -8.76 -3.22
N PHE A 8 -22.82 -8.78 -4.45
CA PHE A 8 -24.19 -9.15 -4.75
C PHE A 8 -24.26 -10.47 -5.53
N GLN A 9 -24.99 -11.44 -5.00
CA GLN A 9 -25.29 -12.67 -5.71
C GLN A 9 -26.58 -12.51 -6.52
N GLY A 10 -26.52 -12.75 -7.83
CA GLY A 10 -27.71 -12.73 -8.69
C GLY A 10 -28.76 -13.74 -8.20
N TYR A 11 -29.99 -13.29 -7.94
CA TYR A 11 -31.08 -14.17 -7.54
C TYR A 11 -31.73 -14.81 -8.77
N ASP A 12 -31.62 -16.14 -8.89
CA ASP A 12 -32.37 -16.91 -9.88
C ASP A 12 -33.59 -17.53 -9.18
N PRO A 13 -34.82 -17.11 -9.54
CA PRO A 13 -36.03 -17.72 -8.99
C PRO A 13 -36.13 -19.20 -9.33
N ALA A 14 -35.48 -19.74 -10.36
CA ALA A 14 -35.51 -21.17 -10.66
C ALA A 14 -34.54 -22.00 -9.79
N ASN A 15 -33.56 -21.37 -9.13
CA ASN A 15 -32.54 -22.06 -8.34
C ASN A 15 -33.01 -22.31 -6.88
N PRO A 16 -33.14 -23.57 -6.44
CA PRO A 16 -33.60 -23.92 -5.08
C PRO A 16 -32.69 -23.37 -3.97
N ALA A 17 -31.39 -23.25 -4.22
CA ALA A 17 -30.44 -22.74 -3.25
C ALA A 17 -30.64 -21.24 -3.00
N HIS A 18 -30.91 -20.46 -4.06
CA HIS A 18 -31.13 -19.01 -3.94
C HIS A 18 -32.45 -18.70 -3.24
N ARG A 19 -33.51 -19.49 -3.50
CA ARG A 19 -34.79 -19.38 -2.76
C ARG A 19 -34.62 -19.64 -1.27
N THR A 20 -33.83 -20.65 -0.92
CA THR A 20 -33.58 -21.02 0.49
C THR A 20 -32.77 -19.95 1.20
N ALA A 21 -31.69 -19.46 0.58
CA ALA A 21 -30.86 -18.38 1.10
C ALA A 21 -31.65 -17.07 1.32
N LEU A 22 -32.52 -16.69 0.36
CA LEU A 22 -33.40 -15.52 0.50
C LEU A 22 -34.41 -15.70 1.63
N GLY A 23 -35.01 -16.89 1.74
CA GLY A 23 -35.96 -17.21 2.82
C GLY A 23 -35.33 -17.17 4.21
N GLU A 24 -34.07 -17.56 4.34
CA GLU A 24 -33.31 -17.48 5.60
C GLU A 24 -32.89 -16.05 5.93
N ALA A 25 -32.50 -15.25 4.94
CA ALA A 25 -32.18 -13.83 5.13
C ALA A 25 -33.40 -13.04 5.64
N LEU A 26 -34.58 -13.27 5.05
CA LEU A 26 -35.84 -12.64 5.47
C LEU A 26 -36.26 -13.05 6.89
N LYS A 27 -36.01 -14.29 7.31
CA LYS A 27 -36.28 -14.76 8.68
C LYS A 27 -35.33 -14.18 9.72
N ARG A 28 -34.11 -13.82 9.32
CA ARG A 28 -33.11 -13.17 10.20
C ARG A 28 -33.47 -11.73 10.51
N GLU A 29 -33.98 -10.99 9.53
CA GLU A 29 -34.49 -9.62 9.69
C GLU A 29 -35.76 -9.56 10.55
N SER A 30 -36.56 -10.64 10.59
CA SER A 30 -37.80 -10.70 11.38
C SER A 30 -37.65 -11.09 12.85
N GLY A 31 -36.43 -11.35 13.34
CA GLY A 31 -36.13 -11.43 14.77
C GLY A 31 -36.70 -12.63 15.54
N GLU A 32 -36.90 -13.80 14.91
CA GLU A 32 -37.24 -15.04 15.63
C GLU A 32 -36.00 -15.89 15.92
N ASP A 33 -35.82 -16.27 17.19
CA ASP A 33 -34.79 -17.19 17.68
C ASP A 33 -34.92 -18.57 17.03
N ILE A 34 -34.02 -18.87 16.08
CA ILE A 34 -33.90 -20.21 15.50
C ILE A 34 -32.61 -20.86 15.99
N VAL A 35 -32.79 -22.01 16.65
CA VAL A 35 -31.75 -23.01 16.94
C VAL A 35 -30.90 -23.23 15.69
N ALA A 36 -29.68 -22.70 15.70
CA ALA A 36 -28.79 -22.65 14.56
C ALA A 36 -28.46 -24.06 14.06
N ARG A 37 -29.06 -24.45 12.93
CA ARG A 37 -28.39 -25.38 12.02
C ARG A 37 -27.18 -24.62 11.46
N PRO A 38 -25.96 -25.18 11.46
CA PRO A 38 -24.79 -24.50 10.94
C PRO A 38 -24.94 -24.40 9.42
N THR A 39 -25.54 -23.32 8.92
CA THR A 39 -25.29 -22.88 7.55
C THR A 39 -23.85 -22.36 7.52
N TYR A 40 -22.98 -23.20 6.98
CA TYR A 40 -21.56 -22.92 6.84
C TYR A 40 -21.37 -21.82 5.79
N PHE A 41 -21.16 -20.57 6.23
CA PHE A 41 -20.65 -19.54 5.33
C PHE A 41 -19.15 -19.83 5.07
N ASP A 42 -18.77 -19.86 3.79
CA ASP A 42 -17.36 -19.86 3.39
C ASP A 42 -16.80 -18.47 3.69
N LEU A 43 -15.88 -18.42 4.66
CA LEU A 43 -15.13 -17.21 4.98
C LEU A 43 -14.10 -17.01 3.88
N GLU A 44 -14.31 -16.00 3.04
CA GLU A 44 -13.39 -15.59 1.99
C GLU A 44 -12.58 -14.36 2.42
N PRO A 45 -11.31 -14.25 1.99
CA PRO A 45 -10.54 -13.04 2.23
C PRO A 45 -11.17 -11.88 1.48
N LYS A 46 -11.28 -10.72 2.14
CA LYS A 46 -11.70 -9.48 1.46
C LYS A 46 -10.68 -9.10 0.39
N ALA A 47 -11.08 -8.32 -0.61
CA ALA A 47 -10.24 -7.90 -1.75
C ALA A 47 -8.83 -7.42 -1.34
N TYR A 48 -8.74 -6.60 -0.29
CA TYR A 48 -7.45 -6.09 0.19
C TYR A 48 -6.62 -7.12 0.96
N GLN A 49 -7.27 -8.08 1.63
CA GLN A 49 -6.58 -9.18 2.30
C GLN A 49 -5.98 -10.10 1.25
N GLN A 50 -6.72 -10.32 0.16
CA GLN A 50 -6.24 -11.02 -1.02
C GLN A 50 -4.99 -10.32 -1.61
N GLU A 51 -5.01 -8.98 -1.78
CA GLU A 51 -3.83 -8.21 -2.20
C GLU A 51 -2.62 -8.40 -1.26
N MET A 52 -2.82 -8.40 0.07
CA MET A 52 -1.74 -8.67 1.02
C MET A 52 -1.17 -10.09 0.89
N LEU A 53 -2.04 -11.08 0.71
CA LEU A 53 -1.65 -12.48 0.54
C LEU A 53 -0.87 -12.68 -0.76
N ASP A 54 -1.26 -11.98 -1.82
CA ASP A 54 -0.60 -12.08 -3.12
C ASP A 54 0.78 -11.41 -3.08
N GLN A 55 0.93 -10.28 -2.36
CA GLN A 55 2.24 -9.69 -2.06
C GLN A 55 3.14 -10.63 -1.25
N LEU A 56 2.63 -11.28 -0.20
CA LEU A 56 3.40 -12.29 0.55
C LEU A 56 3.89 -13.43 -0.35
N GLN A 57 3.04 -13.88 -1.28
CA GLN A 57 3.42 -14.92 -2.23
C GLN A 57 4.52 -14.44 -3.20
N VAL A 58 4.43 -13.19 -3.70
CA VAL A 58 5.49 -12.59 -4.54
C VAL A 58 6.84 -12.59 -3.80
N GLU A 59 6.86 -12.16 -2.53
CA GLU A 59 8.11 -12.16 -1.75
C GLU A 59 8.69 -13.57 -1.58
N ARG A 60 7.84 -14.57 -1.34
CA ARG A 60 8.26 -15.97 -1.19
C ARG A 60 8.78 -16.56 -2.50
N ASN A 61 8.25 -16.14 -3.65
CA ASN A 61 8.76 -16.55 -4.96
C ASN A 61 10.17 -16.00 -5.19
N HIS A 62 10.52 -14.86 -4.59
CA HIS A 62 11.89 -14.32 -4.54
C HIS A 62 12.73 -14.90 -3.38
N ASP A 63 12.33 -16.04 -2.81
CA ASP A 63 12.96 -16.71 -1.66
C ASP A 63 13.07 -15.86 -0.37
N ARG A 64 12.29 -14.77 -0.28
CA ARG A 64 12.18 -13.93 0.92
C ARG A 64 11.07 -14.50 1.82
N ARG A 65 11.40 -15.48 2.66
CA ARG A 65 10.44 -16.23 3.51
C ARG A 65 10.25 -15.69 4.93
N ARG A 66 11.06 -14.70 5.34
CA ARG A 66 10.87 -13.97 6.61
C ARG A 66 10.17 -12.64 6.31
N ASN A 67 8.84 -12.61 6.40
CA ASN A 67 8.04 -11.48 5.95
C ASN A 67 7.50 -10.66 7.13
N LEU A 68 7.51 -9.33 6.99
CA LEU A 68 6.84 -8.41 7.92
C LEU A 68 5.61 -7.81 7.24
N VAL A 69 4.44 -7.97 7.85
CA VAL A 69 3.19 -7.33 7.45
C VAL A 69 2.91 -6.14 8.35
N VAL A 70 2.98 -4.95 7.76
CA VAL A 70 2.61 -3.70 8.41
C VAL A 70 1.21 -3.32 7.95
N ALA A 71 0.22 -3.38 8.82
CA ALA A 71 -1.15 -2.97 8.49
C ALA A 71 -1.85 -2.29 9.66
N ALA A 72 -2.63 -1.25 9.35
CA ALA A 72 -3.37 -0.45 10.32
C ALA A 72 -4.19 -1.32 11.29
N THR A 73 -4.40 -0.85 12.53
CA THR A 73 -5.23 -1.58 13.49
C THR A 73 -6.69 -1.63 13.01
N GLY A 74 -7.32 -2.81 13.07
CA GLY A 74 -8.70 -3.00 12.60
C GLY A 74 -8.84 -3.62 11.21
N THR A 75 -7.75 -3.73 10.43
CA THR A 75 -7.78 -4.31 9.07
C THR A 75 -7.71 -5.84 9.04
N GLY A 76 -7.75 -6.51 10.20
CA GLY A 76 -7.76 -7.96 10.29
C GLY A 76 -6.41 -8.64 10.00
N LYS A 77 -5.29 -8.10 10.53
CA LYS A 77 -3.94 -8.71 10.41
C LYS A 77 -3.93 -10.21 10.73
N THR A 78 -4.61 -10.59 11.82
CA THR A 78 -4.71 -11.98 12.26
C THR A 78 -5.51 -12.84 11.28
N VAL A 79 -6.50 -12.26 10.59
CA VAL A 79 -7.28 -12.94 9.53
C VAL A 79 -6.39 -13.19 8.30
N VAL A 80 -5.56 -12.21 7.92
CA VAL A 80 -4.57 -12.38 6.83
C VAL A 80 -3.60 -13.51 7.16
N ALA A 81 -3.05 -13.56 8.39
CA ALA A 81 -2.16 -14.64 8.81
C ALA A 81 -2.83 -16.02 8.81
N ALA A 82 -4.13 -16.10 9.14
CA ALA A 82 -4.88 -17.35 9.08
C ALA A 82 -5.12 -17.82 7.64
N PHE A 83 -5.48 -16.92 6.72
CA PHE A 83 -5.63 -17.26 5.29
C PHE A 83 -4.30 -17.61 4.62
N ASP A 84 -3.22 -16.92 5.02
CA ASP A 84 -1.86 -17.24 4.58
C ASP A 84 -1.48 -18.67 4.98
N TYR A 85 -1.70 -19.03 6.24
CA TYR A 85 -1.50 -20.40 6.72
C TYR A 85 -2.39 -21.41 6.00
N LYS A 86 -3.65 -21.07 5.71
CA LYS A 86 -4.56 -21.93 4.91
C LYS A 86 -4.01 -22.19 3.50
N ARG A 87 -3.45 -21.18 2.83
CA ARG A 87 -2.80 -21.35 1.51
C ARG A 87 -1.58 -22.26 1.61
N LEU A 88 -0.75 -22.09 2.64
CA LEU A 88 0.39 -22.96 2.90
C LEU A 88 -0.03 -24.41 3.13
N CYS A 89 -1.12 -24.65 3.86
CA CYS A 89 -1.65 -26.01 4.04
C CYS A 89 -2.02 -26.67 2.70
N MET A 90 -2.59 -25.89 1.77
CA MET A 90 -2.93 -26.37 0.43
C MET A 90 -1.70 -26.64 -0.44
N GLN A 91 -0.68 -25.79 -0.35
CA GLN A 91 0.57 -25.91 -1.11
C GLN A 91 1.41 -27.12 -0.67
N GLU A 92 1.54 -27.32 0.65
CA GLU A 92 2.36 -28.38 1.23
C GLU A 92 1.62 -29.73 1.36
N GLY A 93 0.30 -29.75 1.15
CA GLY A 93 -0.51 -30.97 1.24
C GLY A 93 -0.71 -31.50 2.67
N GLY A 94 -0.77 -30.61 3.68
CA GLY A 94 -0.95 -30.97 5.09
C GLY A 94 -1.10 -29.77 6.02
N GLN A 95 -1.15 -29.98 7.33
CA GLN A 95 -1.11 -28.90 8.33
C GLN A 95 0.32 -28.74 8.88
N PRO A 96 1.13 -27.81 8.35
CA PRO A 96 2.49 -27.60 8.82
C PRO A 96 2.49 -27.07 10.26
N ARG A 97 3.47 -27.49 11.07
CA ARG A 97 3.54 -27.10 12.49
C ARG A 97 3.63 -25.59 12.66
N LEU A 98 2.79 -25.03 13.53
CA LEU A 98 2.60 -23.58 13.72
C LEU A 98 2.90 -23.16 15.15
N LEU A 99 3.75 -22.14 15.32
CA LEU A 99 3.90 -21.40 16.56
C LEU A 99 3.42 -19.96 16.37
N PHE A 100 2.32 -19.60 17.04
CA PHE A 100 1.80 -18.24 17.08
C PHE A 100 2.19 -17.57 18.40
N VAL A 101 2.91 -16.46 18.34
CA VAL A 101 3.46 -15.74 19.51
C VAL A 101 2.84 -14.36 19.62
N ALA A 102 2.38 -14.00 20.81
CA ALA A 102 1.94 -12.64 21.14
C ALA A 102 2.38 -12.24 22.56
N HIS A 103 2.17 -10.96 22.93
CA HIS A 103 2.54 -10.43 24.24
C HIS A 103 1.41 -10.51 25.30
N ARG A 104 0.16 -10.79 24.89
CA ARG A 104 -1.02 -10.85 25.78
C ARG A 104 -1.88 -12.08 25.49
N GLU A 105 -2.48 -12.63 26.55
CA GLU A 105 -3.33 -13.82 26.46
C GLU A 105 -4.65 -13.56 25.73
N GLU A 106 -5.24 -12.36 25.86
CA GLU A 106 -6.49 -12.01 25.18
C GLU A 106 -6.33 -12.04 23.65
N ILE A 107 -5.18 -11.56 23.15
CA ILE A 107 -4.83 -11.57 21.72
C ILE A 107 -4.70 -13.01 21.22
N LEU A 108 -4.06 -13.89 22.00
CA LEU A 108 -3.91 -15.31 21.64
C LEU A 108 -5.25 -16.02 21.53
N LYS A 109 -6.18 -15.77 22.46
CA LYS A 109 -7.54 -16.35 22.41
C LYS A 109 -8.30 -15.89 21.17
N GLN A 110 -8.18 -14.60 20.82
CA GLN A 110 -8.80 -14.06 19.61
C GLN A 110 -8.18 -14.65 18.33
N ALA A 111 -6.85 -14.76 18.28
CA ALA A 111 -6.14 -15.36 17.15
C ALA A 111 -6.50 -16.84 16.96
N LEU A 112 -6.50 -17.62 18.04
CA LEU A 112 -6.90 -19.02 18.03
C LEU A 112 -8.31 -19.19 17.46
N ARG A 113 -9.28 -18.38 17.91
CA ARG A 113 -10.64 -18.38 17.38
C ARG A 113 -10.67 -18.10 15.87
N THR A 114 -9.92 -17.10 15.43
CA THR A 114 -9.83 -16.71 14.01
C THR A 114 -9.29 -17.86 13.15
N TYR A 115 -8.22 -18.51 13.59
CA TYR A 115 -7.64 -19.65 12.86
C TYR A 115 -8.62 -20.82 12.75
N ARG A 116 -9.34 -21.15 13.85
CA ARG A 116 -10.36 -22.21 13.85
C ARG A 116 -11.50 -21.92 12.86
N GLU A 117 -11.93 -20.66 12.78
CA GLU A 117 -12.97 -20.22 11.85
C GLU A 117 -12.51 -20.29 10.38
N VAL A 118 -11.30 -19.82 10.07
CA VAL A 118 -10.74 -19.82 8.69
C VAL A 118 -10.41 -21.23 8.19
N LEU A 119 -9.84 -22.08 9.06
CA LEU A 119 -9.46 -23.46 8.74
C LEU A 119 -10.62 -24.45 8.85
N ARG A 120 -11.74 -24.05 9.44
CA ARG A 120 -12.91 -24.91 9.71
C ARG A 120 -12.59 -26.09 10.61
N ASP A 121 -11.72 -25.88 11.58
CA ASP A 121 -11.28 -26.90 12.51
C ASP A 121 -11.36 -26.36 13.95
N HIS A 122 -12.39 -26.77 14.68
CA HIS A 122 -12.58 -26.37 16.08
C HIS A 122 -11.55 -26.96 17.04
N SER A 123 -10.84 -28.02 16.63
CA SER A 123 -9.79 -28.68 17.40
C SER A 123 -8.40 -28.08 17.16
N PHE A 124 -8.27 -27.19 16.17
CA PHE A 124 -7.00 -26.59 15.80
C PHE A 124 -6.42 -25.73 16.92
N GLY A 125 -5.14 -25.93 17.21
CA GLY A 125 -4.36 -25.06 18.09
C GLY A 125 -4.61 -25.25 19.59
N GLU A 126 -3.55 -25.12 20.38
CA GLU A 126 -3.57 -25.17 21.85
C GLU A 126 -2.89 -23.94 22.46
N LEU A 127 -3.33 -23.51 23.65
CA LEU A 127 -2.80 -22.33 24.34
C LEU A 127 -1.63 -22.69 25.27
N LEU A 128 -0.60 -21.85 25.24
CA LEU A 128 0.54 -21.89 26.14
C LEU A 128 0.71 -20.53 26.83
N THR A 129 0.10 -20.36 27.99
CA THR A 129 0.24 -19.17 28.84
C THR A 129 0.65 -19.55 30.26
N GLY A 130 0.79 -18.57 31.16
CA GLY A 130 1.19 -18.82 32.55
C GLY A 130 0.31 -19.86 33.27
N GLY A 131 -0.98 -19.95 32.90
CA GLY A 131 -1.94 -20.87 33.50
C GLY A 131 -2.32 -22.10 32.66
N THR A 132 -1.79 -22.26 31.44
CA THR A 132 -2.23 -23.32 30.51
C THR A 132 -1.03 -24.01 29.86
N GLN A 133 -1.17 -25.31 29.56
CA GLN A 133 -0.13 -26.09 28.88
C GLN A 133 -0.76 -26.96 27.79
N PRO A 134 -0.19 -26.97 26.57
CA PRO A 134 -0.70 -27.78 25.47
C PRO A 134 -0.33 -29.25 25.67
N GLN A 135 -1.20 -30.14 25.18
CA GLN A 135 -0.96 -31.58 25.11
C GLN A 135 -0.08 -31.94 23.91
N ARG A 136 -0.27 -31.25 22.78
CA ARG A 136 0.52 -31.42 21.56
C ARG A 136 1.20 -30.11 21.17
N PHE A 137 2.43 -30.22 20.69
CA PHE A 137 3.23 -29.09 20.22
C PHE A 137 3.25 -29.01 18.68
N ASP A 138 2.13 -29.33 18.04
CA ASP A 138 1.99 -29.21 16.57
C ASP A 138 1.50 -27.82 16.16
N HIS A 139 0.50 -27.28 16.89
CA HIS A 139 -0.08 -25.96 16.65
C HIS A 139 -0.25 -25.24 17.99
N VAL A 140 0.61 -24.28 18.30
CA VAL A 140 0.68 -23.67 19.63
C VAL A 140 0.53 -22.16 19.57
N PHE A 141 -0.32 -21.61 20.42
CA PHE A 141 -0.56 -20.19 20.62
C PHE A 141 -0.01 -19.77 21.98
N ALA A 142 1.13 -19.09 22.00
CA ALA A 142 1.94 -18.88 23.20
C ALA A 142 2.22 -17.41 23.49
N THR A 143 2.32 -17.06 24.78
CA THR A 143 2.92 -15.76 25.14
C THR A 143 4.43 -15.84 25.00
N ILE A 144 5.09 -14.75 24.59
CA ILE A 144 6.56 -14.70 24.49
C ILE A 144 7.23 -15.11 25.81
N ASP A 145 6.67 -14.69 26.94
CA ASP A 145 7.16 -15.06 28.28
C ASP A 145 7.09 -16.56 28.52
N SER A 146 6.01 -17.21 28.07
CA SER A 146 5.84 -18.66 28.24
C SER A 146 6.78 -19.44 27.33
N VAL A 147 7.05 -18.94 26.12
CA VAL A 147 8.00 -19.54 25.17
C VAL A 147 9.41 -19.52 25.76
N VAL A 148 9.85 -18.37 26.30
CA VAL A 148 11.18 -18.20 26.90
C VAL A 148 11.29 -18.96 28.23
N ALA A 149 10.32 -18.79 29.14
CA ALA A 149 10.37 -19.39 30.47
C ALA A 149 10.33 -20.93 30.46
N ARG A 150 9.66 -21.53 29.46
CA ARG A 150 9.56 -22.99 29.32
C ARG A 150 10.56 -23.56 28.30
N ASP A 151 11.42 -22.72 27.73
CA ASP A 151 12.45 -23.08 26.77
C ASP A 151 11.91 -23.89 25.58
N VAL A 152 10.71 -23.50 25.10
CA VAL A 152 9.96 -24.26 24.07
C VAL A 152 10.76 -24.35 22.78
N ALA A 153 11.47 -23.29 22.43
CA ALA A 153 12.30 -23.22 21.23
C ALA A 153 13.44 -24.26 21.25
N THR A 154 14.15 -24.39 22.38
CA THR A 154 15.29 -25.32 22.49
C THR A 154 14.82 -26.76 22.68
N ARG A 155 13.77 -26.99 23.48
CA ARG A 155 13.29 -28.35 23.82
C ARG A 155 12.79 -29.16 22.64
N HIS A 156 12.19 -28.51 21.65
CA HIS A 156 11.61 -29.19 20.50
C HIS A 156 12.56 -29.22 19.29
N GLY A 157 13.65 -28.46 19.32
CA GLY A 157 14.61 -28.33 18.23
C GLY A 157 14.34 -27.13 17.33
N THR A 158 15.39 -26.64 16.67
CA THR A 158 15.38 -25.39 15.89
C THR A 158 14.43 -25.44 14.70
N ASP A 159 14.27 -26.62 14.09
CA ASP A 159 13.54 -26.82 12.82
C ASP A 159 12.17 -27.48 13.06
N HIS A 160 11.72 -27.57 14.31
CA HIS A 160 10.45 -28.21 14.66
C HIS A 160 9.23 -27.45 14.14
N TRP A 161 9.31 -26.12 14.12
CA TRP A 161 8.24 -25.25 13.68
C TRP A 161 8.43 -24.89 12.21
N TYR A 162 7.44 -25.22 11.36
CA TYR A 162 7.50 -24.86 9.94
C TYR A 162 7.07 -23.39 9.74
N VAL A 163 6.00 -22.96 10.43
CA VAL A 163 5.52 -21.57 10.44
C VAL A 163 5.64 -20.98 11.84
N VAL A 164 6.24 -19.79 11.94
CA VAL A 164 6.20 -18.97 13.15
C VAL A 164 5.55 -17.64 12.83
N VAL A 165 4.48 -17.30 13.55
CA VAL A 165 3.78 -16.02 13.43
C VAL A 165 4.00 -15.24 14.72
N VAL A 166 4.40 -13.97 14.61
CA VAL A 166 4.63 -13.09 15.76
C VAL A 166 3.78 -11.85 15.64
N ASP A 167 2.75 -11.75 16.48
CA ASP A 167 1.83 -10.62 16.50
C ASP A 167 2.31 -9.50 17.43
N GLU A 168 2.05 -8.25 17.02
CA GLU A 168 2.55 -7.03 17.65
C GLU A 168 4.07 -7.08 17.90
N CYS A 169 4.83 -7.55 16.90
CA CYS A 169 6.26 -7.83 17.02
C CYS A 169 7.08 -6.59 17.45
N HIS A 170 6.61 -5.36 17.16
CA HIS A 170 7.25 -4.10 17.57
C HIS A 170 7.36 -3.91 19.09
N ARG A 171 6.54 -4.62 19.88
CA ARG A 171 6.54 -4.54 21.35
C ARG A 171 7.51 -5.49 22.03
N LEU A 172 8.02 -6.47 21.30
CA LEU A 172 8.89 -7.46 21.88
C LEU A 172 10.24 -6.81 22.24
N ALA A 173 10.71 -7.08 23.46
CA ALA A 173 12.03 -6.66 23.90
C ALA A 173 13.09 -7.28 22.98
N ALA A 174 14.13 -6.50 22.64
CA ALA A 174 15.14 -6.86 21.65
C ALA A 174 15.69 -8.25 21.92
N ASP A 175 16.17 -8.44 23.15
CA ASP A 175 16.84 -9.67 23.58
C ASP A 175 15.91 -10.88 23.53
N ARG A 176 14.61 -10.71 23.83
CA ARG A 176 13.64 -11.82 23.82
C ARG A 176 13.22 -12.22 22.41
N PHE A 177 12.98 -11.22 21.56
CA PHE A 177 12.65 -11.46 20.16
C PHE A 177 13.85 -12.06 19.42
N GLU A 178 15.03 -11.52 19.66
CA GLU A 178 16.28 -12.03 19.12
C GLU A 178 16.56 -13.45 19.57
N ALA A 179 16.36 -13.77 20.85
CA ALA A 179 16.45 -15.15 21.34
C ALA A 179 15.48 -16.09 20.59
N LEU A 180 14.22 -15.69 20.39
CA LEU A 180 13.24 -16.49 19.66
C LEU A 180 13.66 -16.73 18.20
N VAL A 181 13.99 -15.68 17.46
CA VAL A 181 14.30 -15.72 16.02
C VAL A 181 15.67 -16.34 15.73
N THR A 182 16.58 -16.33 16.70
CA THR A 182 17.89 -16.98 16.58
C THR A 182 17.79 -18.47 16.89
N THR A 183 16.98 -18.86 17.88
CA THR A 183 16.83 -20.27 18.28
C THR A 183 15.89 -21.04 17.35
N VAL A 184 14.78 -20.45 16.90
CA VAL A 184 13.85 -21.11 15.97
C VAL A 184 14.21 -20.74 14.54
N ARG A 185 14.38 -21.73 13.66
CA ARG A 185 14.65 -21.56 12.23
C ARG A 185 13.47 -22.06 11.42
N PRO A 186 12.34 -21.33 11.41
CA PRO A 186 11.18 -21.77 10.67
C PRO A 186 11.40 -21.60 9.17
N HIS A 187 10.67 -22.40 8.39
CA HIS A 187 10.62 -22.23 6.95
C HIS A 187 9.96 -20.91 6.57
N ILE A 188 8.94 -20.50 7.34
CA ILE A 188 8.24 -19.22 7.19
C ILE A 188 8.19 -18.50 8.54
N LEU A 189 8.69 -17.26 8.56
CA LEU A 189 8.57 -16.35 9.69
C LEU A 189 7.72 -15.15 9.29
N LEU A 190 6.57 -14.97 9.95
CA LEU A 190 5.64 -13.89 9.67
C LEU A 190 5.52 -12.95 10.87
N GLY A 191 5.96 -11.71 10.73
CA GLY A 191 5.72 -10.65 11.71
C GLY A 191 4.46 -9.88 11.36
N LEU A 192 3.60 -9.62 12.35
CA LEU A 192 2.43 -8.76 12.19
C LEU A 192 2.60 -7.52 13.06
N THR A 193 2.44 -6.34 12.47
CA THR A 193 2.53 -5.10 13.22
C THR A 193 1.67 -4.00 12.61
N ALA A 194 1.25 -3.02 13.41
CA ALA A 194 0.75 -1.76 12.89
C ALA A 194 1.88 -0.78 12.54
N THR A 195 3.04 -0.94 13.17
CA THR A 195 4.17 0.00 13.10
C THR A 195 5.50 -0.76 13.07
N PRO A 196 6.42 -0.49 12.13
CA PRO A 196 7.69 -1.21 12.05
C PRO A 196 8.75 -0.69 13.04
N GLU A 197 8.54 0.49 13.62
CA GLU A 197 9.42 1.04 14.65
C GLU A 197 9.12 0.41 16.02
N ARG A 198 10.17 0.04 16.75
CA ARG A 198 10.07 -0.53 18.09
C ARG A 198 10.07 0.57 19.15
N SER A 199 9.57 0.22 20.33
CA SER A 199 9.49 1.12 21.49
C SER A 199 10.87 1.54 22.04
N ASP A 200 11.95 0.84 21.69
CA ASP A 200 13.34 1.22 21.98
C ASP A 200 13.99 2.08 20.88
N GLY A 201 13.22 2.48 19.86
CA GLY A 201 13.67 3.29 18.73
C GLY A 201 14.50 2.52 17.69
N LYS A 202 14.66 1.20 17.85
CA LYS A 202 15.35 0.36 16.86
C LYS A 202 14.37 -0.20 15.81
N PRO A 203 14.75 -0.30 14.53
CA PRO A 203 13.88 -0.87 13.52
C PRO A 203 13.77 -2.40 13.68
N ILE A 204 12.56 -2.96 13.59
CA ILE A 204 12.36 -4.42 13.61
C ILE A 204 12.68 -5.10 12.27
N LEU A 205 12.77 -4.30 11.21
CA LEU A 205 13.05 -4.73 9.83
C LEU A 205 14.33 -5.58 9.71
N GLY A 206 15.30 -5.43 10.61
CA GLY A 206 16.56 -6.19 10.57
C GLY A 206 16.40 -7.70 10.76
N TYR A 207 15.29 -8.17 11.33
CA TYR A 207 15.03 -9.59 11.56
C TYR A 207 14.26 -10.28 10.40
N PHE A 208 13.80 -9.49 9.43
CA PHE A 208 12.99 -9.95 8.30
C PHE A 208 13.73 -9.75 6.97
N ASN A 209 13.32 -10.50 5.95
CA ASN A 209 13.76 -10.29 4.57
C ASN A 209 12.95 -9.12 3.99
N ASN A 210 13.55 -7.93 4.09
CA ASN A 210 12.98 -6.72 3.52
C ASN A 210 12.99 -6.79 1.98
N ARG A 211 12.12 -6.01 1.35
CA ARG A 211 12.19 -5.75 -0.09
C ARG A 211 13.52 -5.05 -0.44
N PRO A 212 13.93 -5.02 -1.73
CA PRO A 212 15.19 -4.37 -2.12
C PRO A 212 15.30 -2.89 -1.71
N ASP A 213 14.19 -2.17 -1.62
CA ASP A 213 14.13 -0.80 -1.11
C ASP A 213 14.17 -0.69 0.43
N GLY A 214 14.27 -1.83 1.10
CA GLY A 214 14.27 -2.03 2.53
C GLY A 214 12.87 -1.98 3.18
N SER A 215 11.78 -1.82 2.41
CA SER A 215 10.43 -1.81 2.95
C SER A 215 10.03 -3.18 3.54
N PRO A 216 9.02 -3.23 4.41
CA PRO A 216 8.41 -4.50 4.80
C PRO A 216 7.81 -5.22 3.58
N ALA A 217 7.56 -6.52 3.75
CA ALA A 217 7.00 -7.40 2.72
C ALA A 217 5.57 -7.01 2.32
N VAL A 218 4.79 -6.44 3.24
CA VAL A 218 3.47 -5.86 2.97
C VAL A 218 3.33 -4.60 3.82
N GLU A 219 2.84 -3.52 3.21
CA GLU A 219 2.48 -2.28 3.91
C GLU A 219 1.09 -1.81 3.47
N LEU A 220 0.07 -2.02 4.30
CA LEU A 220 -1.25 -1.39 4.13
C LEU A 220 -1.30 -0.09 4.92
N ARG A 221 -1.11 1.02 4.20
CA ARG A 221 -1.23 2.37 4.77
C ARG A 221 -2.67 2.70 5.13
N LEU A 222 -2.82 3.66 6.05
CA LEU A 222 -4.12 4.05 6.59
C LEU A 222 -5.12 4.48 5.51
N TRP A 223 -4.66 5.26 4.54
CA TRP A 223 -5.52 5.79 3.47
C TRP A 223 -6.13 4.70 2.59
N HIS A 224 -5.38 3.64 2.27
CA HIS A 224 -5.89 2.51 1.47
C HIS A 224 -7.03 1.81 2.22
N ALA A 225 -6.89 1.66 3.53
CA ALA A 225 -7.92 1.05 4.36
C ALA A 225 -9.21 1.90 4.42
N LEU A 226 -9.10 3.22 4.31
CA LEU A 226 -10.24 4.14 4.21
C LEU A 226 -10.90 4.09 2.83
N ASP A 227 -10.10 4.09 1.75
CA ASP A 227 -10.61 3.96 0.37
C ASP A 227 -11.40 2.66 0.16
N GLN A 228 -11.02 1.61 0.88
CA GLN A 228 -11.69 0.32 0.86
C GLN A 228 -12.82 0.21 1.90
N GLN A 229 -13.21 1.30 2.57
CA GLN A 229 -14.27 1.36 3.59
C GLN A 229 -14.10 0.35 4.75
N LEU A 230 -12.86 -0.03 5.05
CA LEU A 230 -12.53 -0.93 6.15
C LEU A 230 -12.44 -0.21 7.49
N LEU A 231 -12.40 1.11 7.43
CA LEU A 231 -12.29 2.05 8.52
C LEU A 231 -13.42 3.06 8.39
N SER A 232 -13.86 3.58 9.53
CA SER A 232 -14.77 4.72 9.58
C SER A 232 -14.11 5.92 8.89
N PRO A 233 -14.81 6.66 8.02
CA PRO A 233 -14.28 7.89 7.45
C PRO A 233 -14.03 8.92 8.57
N PHE A 234 -13.24 9.96 8.26
CA PHE A 234 -12.85 10.96 9.24
C PHE A 234 -12.96 12.39 8.73
N GLU A 235 -13.14 13.30 9.67
CA GLU A 235 -13.13 14.74 9.45
C GLU A 235 -11.97 15.34 10.25
N TYR A 236 -10.88 15.65 9.56
CA TYR A 236 -9.68 16.20 10.18
C TYR A 236 -9.66 17.71 10.06
N TYR A 237 -9.56 18.38 11.21
CA TYR A 237 -9.49 19.82 11.33
C TYR A 237 -8.15 20.21 11.98
N ALA A 238 -7.26 20.80 11.19
CA ALA A 238 -6.08 21.48 11.73
C ALA A 238 -6.48 22.90 12.14
N CYS A 239 -6.56 23.11 13.44
CA CYS A 239 -6.97 24.35 14.08
C CYS A 239 -5.74 25.23 14.34
N ASP A 240 -5.88 26.53 14.04
CA ASP A 240 -4.85 27.53 14.25
C ASP A 240 -4.62 27.69 15.76
N ASP A 241 -3.37 27.54 16.17
CA ASP A 241 -2.91 27.70 17.54
C ASP A 241 -1.71 28.66 17.58
N ASP A 242 -1.78 29.65 18.46
CA ASP A 242 -0.76 30.69 18.58
C ASP A 242 0.45 30.27 19.42
N THR A 243 0.44 29.07 19.99
CA THR A 243 1.57 28.55 20.78
C THR A 243 2.82 28.44 19.91
N ASP A 244 3.94 28.99 20.40
CA ASP A 244 5.21 28.99 19.68
C ASP A 244 6.06 27.76 20.05
N PHE A 245 6.23 26.84 19.10
CA PHE A 245 7.07 25.65 19.21
C PHE A 245 8.36 25.75 18.39
N SER A 246 8.75 26.94 17.92
CA SER A 246 9.93 27.14 17.09
C SER A 246 11.25 26.83 17.83
N GLU A 247 11.30 27.10 19.14
CA GLU A 247 12.46 26.86 20.01
C GLU A 247 12.52 25.43 20.61
N VAL A 248 11.50 24.61 20.37
CA VAL A 248 11.47 23.25 20.92
C VAL A 248 12.60 22.41 20.32
N PRO A 249 13.42 21.72 21.15
CA PRO A 249 14.51 20.87 20.69
C PRO A 249 13.96 19.53 20.20
N TRP A 250 13.29 19.56 19.04
CA TRP A 250 12.66 18.38 18.44
C TRP A 250 13.66 17.24 18.20
N GLN A 251 13.25 16.02 18.53
CA GLN A 251 14.05 14.78 18.44
C GLN A 251 15.32 14.80 19.28
N GLN A 252 15.38 15.66 20.30
CA GLN A 252 16.50 15.78 21.23
C GLN A 252 16.03 15.56 22.68
N PRO A 253 16.93 15.17 23.60
CA PRO A 253 16.62 15.10 25.02
C PRO A 253 16.04 16.43 25.52
N GLY A 254 14.93 16.38 26.24
CA GLY A 254 14.24 17.57 26.76
C GLY A 254 13.06 18.08 25.91
N GLU A 255 12.80 17.48 24.74
CA GLU A 255 11.62 17.82 23.89
C GLU A 255 10.31 17.82 24.69
N LEU A 256 10.01 16.71 25.39
CA LEU A 256 8.76 16.57 26.15
C LEU A 256 8.61 17.63 27.24
N VAL A 257 9.69 17.99 27.91
CA VAL A 257 9.70 18.99 28.99
C VAL A 257 9.46 20.38 28.42
N ALA A 258 10.08 20.70 27.28
CA ALA A 258 9.89 21.98 26.59
C ALA A 258 8.48 22.13 26.04
N ILE A 259 7.88 21.05 25.52
CA ILE A 259 6.48 21.09 25.06
C ILE A 259 5.54 21.24 26.27
N ASP A 260 5.76 20.45 27.32
CA ASP A 260 4.91 20.47 28.53
C ASP A 260 4.85 21.86 29.17
N SER A 261 5.98 22.57 29.25
CA SER A 261 6.02 23.92 29.82
C SER A 261 5.25 24.98 29.01
N LEU A 262 5.06 24.75 27.70
CA LEU A 262 4.32 25.66 26.81
C LEU A 262 2.80 25.41 26.82
N VAL A 263 2.39 24.15 27.05
CA VAL A 263 0.98 23.75 26.94
C VAL A 263 0.29 23.57 28.30
N THR A 264 1.01 23.12 29.32
CA THR A 264 0.43 22.87 30.65
C THR A 264 0.17 24.18 31.37
N GLY A 265 -1.07 24.39 31.83
CA GLY A 265 -1.48 25.65 32.46
C GLY A 265 -1.81 26.77 31.46
N ASN A 266 -1.78 26.50 30.14
CA ASN A 266 -2.12 27.48 29.12
C ASN A 266 -3.65 27.61 28.96
N GLU A 267 -4.25 28.53 29.72
CA GLU A 267 -5.69 28.80 29.72
C GLU A 267 -6.23 29.23 28.34
N VAL A 268 -5.43 29.97 27.57
CA VAL A 268 -5.82 30.44 26.24
C VAL A 268 -5.97 29.23 25.30
N ARG A 269 -4.99 28.32 25.31
CA ARG A 269 -5.04 27.07 24.54
C ARG A 269 -6.19 26.18 24.99
N ALA A 270 -6.39 25.97 26.29
CA ALA A 270 -7.49 25.14 26.79
C ALA A 270 -8.88 25.67 26.37
N ARG A 271 -9.05 26.99 26.37
CA ARG A 271 -10.28 27.65 25.89
C ARG A 271 -10.47 27.50 24.38
N LEU A 272 -9.40 27.66 23.60
CA LEU A 272 -9.41 27.42 22.15
C LEU A 272 -9.87 25.99 21.84
N VAL A 273 -9.31 25.00 22.55
CA VAL A 273 -9.67 23.59 22.41
C VAL A 273 -11.16 23.34 22.65
N LEU A 274 -11.70 23.87 23.75
CA LEU A 274 -13.11 23.75 24.09
C LEU A 274 -14.03 24.43 23.06
N ASN A 275 -13.63 25.60 22.57
CA ASN A 275 -14.42 26.37 21.61
C ASN A 275 -14.47 25.67 20.24
N GLU A 276 -13.34 25.21 19.73
CA GLU A 276 -13.30 24.47 18.46
C GLU A 276 -14.04 23.13 18.56
N TRP A 277 -13.89 22.41 19.69
CA TRP A 277 -14.62 21.17 19.89
C TRP A 277 -16.15 21.39 19.90
N ARG A 278 -16.64 22.41 20.61
CA ARG A 278 -18.07 22.78 20.58
C ARG A 278 -18.54 23.24 19.20
N ARG A 279 -17.71 23.99 18.48
CA ARG A 279 -18.04 24.50 17.14
C ARG A 279 -18.24 23.37 16.13
N LEU A 280 -17.39 22.35 16.18
CA LEU A 280 -17.38 21.26 15.20
C LEU A 280 -18.28 20.08 15.59
N ALA A 281 -18.27 19.66 16.86
CA ALA A 281 -19.10 18.56 17.34
C ALA A 281 -20.54 18.98 17.71
N GLY A 282 -20.81 20.29 17.80
CA GLY A 282 -22.07 20.83 18.30
C GLY A 282 -22.19 20.66 19.82
N ASP A 283 -22.55 19.45 20.27
CA ASP A 283 -22.64 19.10 21.69
C ASP A 283 -21.61 18.02 22.05
N PRO A 284 -20.44 18.43 22.60
CA PRO A 284 -19.41 17.52 23.07
C PRO A 284 -19.92 16.43 24.02
N ALA A 285 -20.97 16.69 24.80
CA ALA A 285 -21.47 15.76 25.82
C ALA A 285 -22.11 14.49 25.22
N ARG A 286 -22.50 14.52 23.94
CA ARG A 286 -23.11 13.39 23.22
C ARG A 286 -22.11 12.46 22.56
N GLY A 287 -20.88 12.94 22.35
CA GLY A 287 -19.82 12.18 21.70
C GLY A 287 -19.06 11.25 22.64
N ARG A 288 -18.11 10.52 22.07
CA ARG A 288 -17.17 9.64 22.78
C ARG A 288 -15.75 10.01 22.36
N ALA A 289 -15.08 10.76 23.21
CA ALA A 289 -13.81 11.38 22.88
C ALA A 289 -12.59 10.70 23.54
N LEU A 290 -11.49 10.65 22.79
CA LEU A 290 -10.14 10.42 23.34
C LEU A 290 -9.32 11.70 23.23
N VAL A 291 -8.68 12.09 24.34
CA VAL A 291 -7.84 13.27 24.43
C VAL A 291 -6.40 12.85 24.68
N PHE A 292 -5.52 13.17 23.73
CA PHE A 292 -4.10 12.85 23.81
C PHE A 292 -3.29 14.08 24.26
N CYS A 293 -2.80 14.02 25.48
CA CYS A 293 -1.98 15.05 26.11
C CYS A 293 -0.48 14.71 26.06
N VAL A 294 0.35 15.70 26.39
CA VAL A 294 1.82 15.60 26.33
C VAL A 294 2.40 14.87 27.54
N SER A 295 1.84 15.12 28.72
CA SER A 295 2.33 14.62 30.01
C SER A 295 1.16 14.26 30.93
N VAL A 296 1.47 13.62 32.06
CA VAL A 296 0.49 13.37 33.13
C VAL A 296 -0.05 14.68 33.70
N ALA A 297 0.80 15.70 33.90
CA ALA A 297 0.39 17.00 34.39
C ALA A 297 -0.57 17.70 33.42
N HIS A 298 -0.26 17.66 32.12
CA HIS A 298 -1.13 18.19 31.08
C HIS A 298 -2.48 17.44 31.05
N ALA A 299 -2.47 16.12 31.15
CA ALA A 299 -3.69 15.29 31.17
C ALA A 299 -4.60 15.62 32.36
N GLN A 300 -4.02 15.80 33.55
CA GLN A 300 -4.75 16.22 34.74
C GLN A 300 -5.33 17.63 34.58
N TYR A 301 -4.51 18.59 34.11
CA TYR A 301 -4.94 19.96 33.85
C TYR A 301 -6.12 20.02 32.86
N MET A 302 -6.01 19.34 31.71
CA MET A 302 -7.10 19.30 30.73
C MET A 302 -8.34 18.61 31.28
N THR A 303 -8.19 17.54 32.07
CA THR A 303 -9.32 16.88 32.73
C THR A 303 -10.10 17.85 33.62
N GLU A 304 -9.41 18.68 34.41
CA GLU A 304 -10.05 19.70 35.24
C GLU A 304 -10.78 20.76 34.41
N ARG A 305 -10.16 21.28 33.35
CA ARG A 305 -10.78 22.27 32.45
C ARG A 305 -12.02 21.70 31.76
N LEU A 306 -11.96 20.45 31.30
CA LEU A 306 -13.11 19.77 30.67
C LEU A 306 -14.25 19.54 31.68
N LYS A 307 -13.94 19.16 32.93
CA LYS A 307 -14.95 19.02 34.00
C LYS A 307 -15.61 20.35 34.33
N GLN A 308 -14.84 21.43 34.45
CA GLN A 308 -15.35 22.78 34.66
C GLN A 308 -16.25 23.26 33.51
N ALA A 309 -15.97 22.80 32.29
CA ALA A 309 -16.79 23.06 31.11
C ALA A 309 -18.06 22.19 31.02
N GLY A 310 -18.34 21.36 32.03
CA GLY A 310 -19.53 20.50 32.12
C GLY A 310 -19.41 19.15 31.41
N ILE A 311 -18.21 18.77 30.96
CA ILE A 311 -17.99 17.52 30.22
C ILE A 311 -17.60 16.42 31.21
N LYS A 312 -18.27 15.27 31.15
CA LYS A 312 -17.96 14.11 32.00
C LYS A 312 -16.67 13.47 31.52
N THR A 313 -15.58 13.69 32.25
CA THR A 313 -14.25 13.20 31.84
C THR A 313 -13.55 12.40 32.92
N LEU A 314 -12.72 11.45 32.47
CA LEU A 314 -11.85 10.64 33.33
C LEU A 314 -10.42 10.72 32.81
N CYS A 315 -9.47 10.96 33.73
CA CYS A 315 -8.05 10.91 33.42
C CYS A 315 -7.54 9.49 33.63
N VAL A 316 -6.85 8.92 32.65
CA VAL A 316 -6.23 7.60 32.74
C VAL A 316 -4.76 7.72 32.38
N VAL A 317 -3.91 7.55 33.39
CA VAL A 317 -2.46 7.75 33.35
C VAL A 317 -1.74 6.58 34.03
N GLY A 318 -0.40 6.58 34.01
CA GLY A 318 0.42 5.42 34.39
C GLY A 318 0.11 4.84 35.78
N ASP A 319 -0.19 5.71 36.73
CA ASP A 319 -0.49 5.43 38.14
C ASP A 319 -1.96 5.06 38.42
N THR A 320 -2.85 5.13 37.42
CA THR A 320 -4.26 4.76 37.55
C THR A 320 -4.39 3.26 37.88
N SER A 321 -5.29 2.92 38.81
CA SER A 321 -5.46 1.54 39.26
C SER A 321 -5.85 0.60 38.11
N GLN A 322 -5.45 -0.68 38.18
CA GLN A 322 -5.73 -1.66 37.13
C GLN A 322 -7.24 -1.87 36.94
N GLU A 323 -8.02 -1.80 38.01
CA GLU A 323 -9.47 -1.91 37.96
C GLU A 323 -10.12 -0.72 37.25
N GLU A 324 -9.74 0.51 37.59
CA GLU A 324 -10.23 1.71 36.89
C GLU A 324 -9.81 1.72 35.42
N ARG A 325 -8.58 1.32 35.11
CA ARG A 325 -8.10 1.19 33.72
C ARG A 325 -8.93 0.19 32.92
N ARG A 326 -9.38 -0.91 33.54
CA ARG A 326 -10.26 -1.91 32.91
C ARG A 326 -11.68 -1.38 32.71
N ARG A 327 -12.20 -0.61 33.67
CA ARG A 327 -13.56 -0.07 33.64
C ARG A 327 -13.73 1.15 32.74
N ALA A 328 -12.70 1.99 32.59
CA ALA A 328 -12.77 3.24 31.83
C ALA A 328 -13.28 3.07 30.38
N PRO A 329 -12.81 2.07 29.59
CA PRO A 329 -13.37 1.77 28.26
C PRO A 329 -14.86 1.43 28.28
N GLU A 330 -15.30 0.66 29.26
CA GLU A 330 -16.71 0.25 29.40
C GLU A 330 -17.59 1.45 29.76
N MET A 331 -17.10 2.34 30.64
CA MET A 331 -17.77 3.57 31.02
C MET A 331 -17.94 4.52 29.83
N LEU A 332 -16.91 4.65 28.98
CA LEU A 332 -16.98 5.44 27.75
C LEU A 332 -17.97 4.83 26.75
N ALA A 333 -17.96 3.51 26.57
CA ALA A 333 -18.90 2.80 25.69
C ALA A 333 -20.36 3.04 26.11
N ARG A 334 -20.63 2.99 27.42
CA ARG A 334 -21.96 3.22 28.02
C ARG A 334 -22.37 4.70 28.07
N GLY A 335 -21.46 5.63 27.81
CA GLY A 335 -21.72 7.07 27.92
C GLY A 335 -21.80 7.58 29.36
N GLU A 336 -21.28 6.83 30.34
CA GLU A 336 -21.13 7.30 31.72
C GLU A 336 -20.10 8.43 31.79
N VAL A 337 -19.05 8.32 30.98
CA VAL A 337 -18.10 9.39 30.65
C VAL A 337 -18.14 9.68 29.15
N THR A 338 -17.89 10.93 28.81
CA THR A 338 -17.88 11.46 27.44
C THR A 338 -16.46 11.47 26.89
N ALA A 339 -15.45 11.73 27.74
CA ALA A 339 -14.06 11.78 27.29
C ALA A 339 -13.09 11.05 28.24
N LEU A 340 -12.15 10.32 27.66
CA LEU A 340 -10.98 9.79 28.37
C LEU A 340 -9.74 10.61 27.98
N VAL A 341 -9.05 11.13 29.00
CA VAL A 341 -7.82 11.92 28.83
C VAL A 341 -6.61 11.06 29.20
N THR A 342 -5.63 10.99 28.30
CA THR A 342 -4.44 10.13 28.45
C THR A 342 -3.20 10.82 27.89
N CYS A 343 -2.01 10.35 28.28
CA CYS A 343 -0.75 10.66 27.59
C CYS A 343 -0.31 9.47 26.70
N ASP A 344 -0.05 8.29 27.28
CA ASP A 344 0.56 7.17 26.54
C ASP A 344 -0.24 5.84 26.58
N LEU A 345 -1.15 5.67 27.55
CA LEU A 345 -1.77 4.37 27.83
C LEU A 345 -2.73 3.85 26.77
N TYR A 346 -3.44 4.74 26.08
CA TYR A 346 -4.36 4.37 25.02
C TYR A 346 -3.77 4.48 23.61
N ASN A 347 -2.45 4.71 23.51
CA ASN A 347 -1.78 4.59 22.22
C ASN A 347 -1.89 3.16 21.70
N GLU A 348 -2.03 2.14 22.56
CA GLU A 348 -1.80 0.75 22.21
C GLU A 348 -2.62 -0.26 23.06
N GLY A 349 -3.25 -1.26 22.41
CA GLY A 349 -3.82 -2.43 23.08
C GLY A 349 -5.16 -2.28 23.80
N VAL A 350 -5.98 -1.26 23.46
CA VAL A 350 -7.36 -1.11 23.95
C VAL A 350 -8.33 -1.01 22.76
N ASP A 351 -9.43 -1.75 22.81
CA ASP A 351 -10.45 -1.79 21.76
C ASP A 351 -11.61 -0.85 22.10
N LEU A 352 -11.70 0.27 21.38
CA LEU A 352 -12.68 1.34 21.59
C LEU A 352 -13.37 1.71 20.26
N PRO A 353 -14.20 0.83 19.68
CA PRO A 353 -14.78 1.05 18.35
C PRO A 353 -15.76 2.23 18.31
N LEU A 354 -16.39 2.53 19.46
CA LEU A 354 -17.40 3.58 19.61
C LEU A 354 -16.82 5.00 19.73
N VAL A 355 -15.51 5.18 19.79
CA VAL A 355 -14.89 6.52 19.83
C VAL A 355 -15.16 7.23 18.51
N ASP A 356 -15.75 8.41 18.57
CA ASP A 356 -16.10 9.24 17.41
C ASP A 356 -15.32 10.56 17.35
N THR A 357 -14.59 10.91 18.42
CA THR A 357 -13.86 12.17 18.49
C THR A 357 -12.44 11.95 19.01
N LEU A 358 -11.45 12.53 18.34
CA LEU A 358 -10.05 12.54 18.77
C LEU A 358 -9.57 13.99 18.92
N LEU A 359 -9.01 14.30 20.09
CA LEU A 359 -8.40 15.59 20.41
C LEU A 359 -6.88 15.38 20.53
N LEU A 360 -6.14 15.81 19.50
CA LEU A 360 -4.69 15.73 19.44
C LEU A 360 -4.10 17.02 20.05
N LEU A 361 -3.88 17.01 21.36
CA LEU A 361 -3.37 18.18 22.10
C LEU A 361 -1.85 18.18 22.24
N ARG A 362 -1.20 17.10 21.79
CA ARG A 362 0.24 16.95 21.73
C ARG A 362 0.74 17.29 20.32
N PRO A 363 1.63 18.28 20.19
CA PRO A 363 2.40 18.47 18.97
C PRO A 363 3.19 17.19 18.64
N THR A 364 2.83 16.52 17.55
CA THR A 364 3.38 15.20 17.21
C THR A 364 4.18 15.27 15.92
N GLN A 365 5.49 15.04 16.01
CA GLN A 365 6.34 14.90 14.83
C GLN A 365 6.46 13.46 14.32
N SER A 366 6.16 12.48 15.17
CA SER A 366 6.26 11.06 14.81
C SER A 366 5.02 10.65 14.00
N PRO A 367 5.17 10.30 12.71
CA PRO A 367 4.05 9.80 11.91
C PRO A 367 3.46 8.50 12.49
N VAL A 368 4.31 7.71 13.15
CA VAL A 368 3.95 6.46 13.83
C VAL A 368 2.94 6.73 14.95
N LEU A 369 3.28 7.63 15.87
CA LEU A 369 2.40 7.97 17.00
C LEU A 369 1.08 8.59 16.49
N PHE A 370 1.18 9.49 15.51
CA PHE A 370 0.01 10.12 14.89
C PHE A 370 -0.94 9.09 14.27
N GLN A 371 -0.41 8.12 13.52
CA GLN A 371 -1.21 7.06 12.91
C GLN A 371 -1.83 6.12 13.97
N GLN A 372 -1.10 5.81 15.04
CA GLN A 372 -1.63 5.00 16.15
C GLN A 372 -2.80 5.70 16.83
N GLN A 373 -2.69 7.00 17.10
CA GLN A 373 -3.74 7.81 17.73
C GLN A 373 -4.97 7.91 16.85
N ILE A 374 -4.80 8.29 15.58
CA ILE A 374 -5.92 8.39 14.62
C ILE A 374 -6.58 7.02 14.43
N GLY A 375 -5.80 5.94 14.29
CA GLY A 375 -6.31 4.59 14.14
C GLY A 375 -7.22 4.08 15.28
N ARG A 376 -7.26 4.76 16.44
CA ARG A 376 -8.23 4.47 17.51
C ARG A 376 -9.64 4.96 17.15
N GLY A 377 -9.74 6.14 16.55
CA GLY A 377 -10.99 6.73 16.12
C GLY A 377 -11.49 6.19 14.77
N LEU A 378 -10.68 5.48 14.00
CA LEU A 378 -11.09 5.00 12.66
C LEU A 378 -11.75 3.62 12.66
N ARG A 379 -11.98 2.98 13.81
CA ARG A 379 -12.67 1.68 13.85
C ARG A 379 -14.15 1.83 13.51
N LEU A 380 -14.67 0.86 12.76
CA LEU A 380 -16.10 0.78 12.42
C LEU A 380 -16.93 0.43 13.65
N ALA A 381 -18.08 1.08 13.81
CA ALA A 381 -19.05 0.77 14.84
C ALA A 381 -20.48 1.06 14.35
N ARG A 382 -21.46 0.33 14.87
CA ARG A 382 -22.87 0.55 14.50
C ARG A 382 -23.32 1.94 14.96
N GLY A 383 -23.90 2.72 14.04
CA GLY A 383 -24.40 4.07 14.31
C GLY A 383 -23.32 5.16 14.33
N LYS A 384 -22.09 4.84 13.94
CA LYS A 384 -21.00 5.80 13.77
C LYS A 384 -20.84 6.12 12.29
N GLU A 385 -20.98 7.39 11.94
CA GLU A 385 -20.90 7.86 10.55
C GLU A 385 -19.47 8.30 10.19
N SER A 386 -18.85 9.13 11.04
CA SER A 386 -17.48 9.62 10.85
C SER A 386 -16.75 9.72 12.19
N CYS A 387 -15.43 9.91 12.12
CA CYS A 387 -14.60 10.28 13.26
C CYS A 387 -14.10 11.72 13.12
N LEU A 388 -14.45 12.60 14.07
CA LEU A 388 -13.93 13.95 14.14
C LEU A 388 -12.53 13.96 14.75
N VAL A 389 -11.55 14.53 14.06
CA VAL A 389 -10.17 14.68 14.54
C VAL A 389 -9.81 16.15 14.60
N LEU A 390 -9.53 16.66 15.80
CA LEU A 390 -9.08 18.02 16.01
C LEU A 390 -7.59 18.01 16.35
N ASP A 391 -6.81 18.70 15.53
CA ASP A 391 -5.37 18.87 15.71
C ASP A 391 -5.05 20.36 15.87
N PHE A 392 -4.36 20.72 16.95
CA PHE A 392 -4.07 22.12 17.28
C PHE A 392 -2.62 22.42 16.90
N VAL A 393 -2.47 23.04 15.73
CA VAL A 393 -1.18 23.24 15.08
C VAL A 393 -0.61 24.61 15.45
N GLY A 394 0.46 24.58 16.25
CA GLY A 394 1.18 25.79 16.66
C GLY A 394 2.17 26.29 15.61
N ARG A 395 2.88 27.36 15.97
CA ARG A 395 3.96 27.89 15.13
C ARG A 395 5.18 26.99 15.24
N HIS A 396 5.69 26.53 14.10
CA HIS A 396 6.86 25.65 14.02
C HIS A 396 7.97 26.32 13.23
N ARG A 397 9.22 25.89 13.47
CA ARG A 397 10.37 26.27 12.63
C ARG A 397 10.20 25.84 11.18
N GLU A 398 10.90 26.50 10.27
CA GLU A 398 10.74 26.28 8.81
C GLU A 398 11.07 24.85 8.36
N GLU A 399 11.91 24.12 9.11
CA GLU A 399 12.33 22.76 8.80
C GLU A 399 11.30 21.69 9.20
N PHE A 400 10.15 22.08 9.76
CA PHE A 400 9.11 21.13 10.16
C PHE A 400 8.49 20.41 8.95
N ARG A 401 8.52 19.08 8.99
CA ARG A 401 8.13 18.19 7.88
C ARG A 401 6.64 17.85 7.89
N PHE A 402 5.79 18.83 7.58
CA PHE A 402 4.34 18.63 7.44
C PHE A 402 3.97 17.59 6.37
N ASP A 403 4.79 17.44 5.33
CA ASP A 403 4.59 16.46 4.26
C ASP A 403 4.53 15.03 4.79
N ARG A 404 5.29 14.68 5.84
CA ARG A 404 5.28 13.33 6.44
C ARG A 404 3.97 13.01 7.17
N LEU A 405 3.41 13.96 7.91
CA LEU A 405 2.14 13.76 8.63
C LEU A 405 0.97 13.69 7.65
N LEU A 406 0.88 14.67 6.74
CA LEU A 406 -0.21 14.74 5.77
C LEU A 406 -0.19 13.56 4.78
N SER A 407 0.98 13.15 4.28
CA SER A 407 1.08 11.97 3.41
C SER A 407 0.62 10.67 4.10
N THR A 408 0.74 10.58 5.43
CA THR A 408 0.30 9.40 6.19
C THR A 408 -1.22 9.24 6.16
N ILE A 409 -1.96 10.36 6.22
CA ILE A 409 -3.43 10.37 6.22
C ILE A 409 -4.04 10.49 4.82
N THR A 410 -3.35 11.11 3.85
CA THR A 410 -3.88 11.30 2.49
C THR A 410 -3.35 10.28 1.48
N GLY A 411 -2.20 9.67 1.73
CA GLY A 411 -1.52 8.84 0.73
C GLY A 411 -0.92 9.60 -0.45
N LEU A 412 -1.05 10.93 -0.47
CA LEU A 412 -0.62 11.76 -1.59
C LEU A 412 0.89 11.97 -1.58
N SER A 413 1.46 12.00 -2.77
CA SER A 413 2.85 12.43 -2.97
C SER A 413 3.01 13.90 -2.61
N ARG A 414 4.25 14.37 -2.48
CA ARG A 414 4.52 15.78 -2.12
C ARG A 414 3.96 16.77 -3.13
N SER A 415 4.11 16.48 -4.42
CA SER A 415 3.61 17.32 -5.50
C SER A 415 2.08 17.39 -5.47
N GLN A 416 1.44 16.24 -5.23
CA GLN A 416 -0.02 16.15 -5.07
C GLN A 416 -0.50 16.87 -3.81
N LEU A 417 0.24 16.83 -2.70
CA LEU A 417 -0.10 17.54 -1.46
C LEU A 417 -0.14 19.06 -1.65
N ILE A 418 0.75 19.64 -2.45
CA ILE A 418 0.71 21.08 -2.74
C ILE A 418 -0.61 21.45 -3.41
N GLU A 419 -0.97 20.72 -4.46
CA GLU A 419 -2.22 20.93 -5.17
C GLU A 419 -3.43 20.68 -4.27
N ALA A 420 -3.39 19.63 -3.45
CA ALA A 420 -4.46 19.29 -2.53
C ALA A 420 -4.65 20.37 -1.46
N VAL A 421 -3.59 20.88 -0.84
CA VAL A 421 -3.70 21.96 0.15
C VAL A 421 -4.16 23.27 -0.50
N ASP A 422 -3.79 23.52 -1.76
CA ASP A 422 -4.19 24.72 -2.49
C ASP A 422 -5.64 24.66 -3.02
N LYS A 423 -6.13 23.48 -3.38
CA LYS A 423 -7.48 23.28 -3.94
C LYS A 423 -8.51 22.66 -2.98
N GLY A 424 -8.12 22.30 -1.75
CA GLY A 424 -9.04 21.79 -0.72
C GLY A 424 -9.24 20.27 -0.72
N PHE A 425 -8.19 19.49 -1.00
CA PHE A 425 -8.16 18.02 -0.90
C PHE A 425 -9.26 17.27 -1.70
N GLY A 426 -9.46 17.61 -2.97
CA GLY A 426 -10.52 17.01 -3.81
C GLY A 426 -10.34 15.53 -4.21
N THR A 427 -9.26 14.86 -3.80
CA THR A 427 -8.95 13.46 -4.16
C THR A 427 -8.99 12.50 -2.97
N LEU A 428 -9.61 12.88 -1.86
CA LEU A 428 -9.73 12.03 -0.67
C LEU A 428 -10.74 10.89 -0.86
N PRO A 429 -10.59 9.79 -0.09
CA PRO A 429 -11.59 8.73 -0.02
C PRO A 429 -13.00 9.25 0.31
N PRO A 430 -14.07 8.60 -0.17
CA PRO A 430 -15.45 9.01 0.12
C PRO A 430 -15.71 9.19 1.62
N GLY A 431 -16.36 10.29 1.99
CA GLY A 431 -16.69 10.62 3.38
C GLY A 431 -15.53 11.18 4.21
N CYS A 432 -14.29 11.17 3.71
CA CYS A 432 -13.16 11.79 4.40
C CYS A 432 -13.04 13.28 4.05
N HIS A 433 -12.78 14.11 5.05
CA HIS A 433 -12.63 15.55 4.89
C HIS A 433 -11.40 16.04 5.64
N ILE A 434 -10.59 16.89 4.99
CA ILE A 434 -9.42 17.54 5.60
C ILE A 434 -9.57 19.04 5.43
N HIS A 435 -9.62 19.75 6.55
CA HIS A 435 -9.71 21.20 6.58
C HIS A 435 -8.58 21.80 7.40
N LEU A 436 -7.75 22.61 6.73
CA LEU A 436 -6.71 23.40 7.38
C LEU A 436 -7.21 24.84 7.54
N GLN A 437 -7.23 25.34 8.76
CA GLN A 437 -7.53 26.76 9.01
C GLN A 437 -6.48 27.66 8.35
N ARG A 438 -6.83 28.95 8.18
CA ARG A 438 -6.13 29.85 7.26
C ARG A 438 -4.64 29.97 7.60
N GLN A 439 -4.27 30.20 8.86
CA GLN A 439 -2.86 30.40 9.21
C GLN A 439 -2.06 29.11 9.00
N THR A 440 -2.61 28.00 9.47
CA THR A 440 -2.04 26.65 9.31
C THR A 440 -1.85 26.31 7.83
N ARG A 441 -2.85 26.57 6.98
CA ARG A 441 -2.79 26.34 5.54
C ARG A 441 -1.68 27.14 4.87
N GLU A 442 -1.54 28.43 5.20
CA GLU A 442 -0.48 29.29 4.67
C GLU A 442 0.92 28.80 5.10
N GLN A 443 1.07 28.37 6.37
CA GLN A 443 2.32 27.81 6.91
C GLN A 443 2.70 26.50 6.19
N VAL A 444 1.74 25.58 6.03
CA VAL A 444 1.94 24.31 5.32
C VAL A 444 2.30 24.54 3.85
N LEU A 445 1.57 25.40 3.12
CA LEU A 445 1.86 25.70 1.71
C LEU A 445 3.24 26.31 1.51
N ARG A 446 3.65 27.23 2.41
CA ARG A 446 4.97 27.87 2.35
C ARG A 446 6.08 26.83 2.53
N SER A 447 5.91 25.93 3.50
CA SER A 447 6.82 24.80 3.71
C SER A 447 6.88 23.92 2.46
N LEU A 448 5.74 23.44 1.95
CA LEU A 448 5.69 22.54 0.79
C LEU A 448 6.23 23.15 -0.52
N ARG A 449 5.91 24.42 -0.84
CA ARG A 449 6.36 25.07 -2.09
C ARG A 449 7.88 25.32 -2.10
N LYS A 450 8.45 25.72 -0.97
CA LYS A 450 9.91 25.93 -0.83
C LYS A 450 10.67 24.62 -1.04
N LEU A 451 10.09 23.50 -0.58
CA LEU A 451 10.64 22.16 -0.78
C LEU A 451 10.72 21.77 -2.27
N VAL A 452 9.81 22.24 -3.14
CA VAL A 452 9.75 21.89 -4.58
C VAL A 452 10.57 22.82 -5.49
N GLN A 453 10.59 24.13 -5.22
CA GLN A 453 11.20 25.12 -6.14
C GLN A 453 12.75 25.06 -6.24
N GLN A 454 13.43 24.37 -5.32
CA GLN A 454 14.90 24.24 -5.31
C GLN A 454 15.37 22.78 -5.51
N ASN A 455 14.56 21.94 -6.16
CA ASN A 455 14.69 20.48 -6.08
C ASN A 455 16.10 19.95 -6.38
N TRP A 456 16.75 20.29 -7.51
CA TRP A 456 18.06 19.69 -7.82
C TRP A 456 19.20 20.13 -6.87
N ARG A 457 19.28 21.42 -6.54
CA ARG A 457 20.29 21.92 -5.59
C ARG A 457 20.05 21.36 -4.19
N ARG A 458 18.79 21.26 -3.79
CA ARG A 458 18.38 20.66 -2.52
C ARG A 458 18.68 19.17 -2.49
N LEU A 459 18.28 18.39 -3.50
CA LEU A 459 18.56 16.96 -3.62
C LEU A 459 20.06 16.70 -3.53
N ARG A 460 20.88 17.54 -4.17
CA ARG A 460 22.34 17.51 -4.04
C ARG A 460 22.78 17.70 -2.58
N THR A 461 22.28 18.73 -1.90
CA THR A 461 22.60 18.99 -0.49
C THR A 461 22.11 17.87 0.44
N GLU A 462 20.89 17.37 0.25
CA GLU A 462 20.33 16.25 1.01
C GLU A 462 21.16 14.99 0.83
N LEU A 463 21.58 14.70 -0.40
CA LEU A 463 22.46 13.57 -0.69
C LEU A 463 23.84 13.73 -0.04
N GLN A 464 24.40 14.94 -0.01
CA GLN A 464 25.66 15.22 0.69
C GLN A 464 25.54 15.04 2.20
N THR A 465 24.48 15.55 2.82
CA THR A 465 24.21 15.36 4.24
C THR A 465 23.98 13.88 4.57
N TYR A 466 23.21 13.19 3.74
CA TYR A 466 22.96 11.76 3.87
C TYR A 466 24.27 10.94 3.78
N ALA A 467 25.13 11.28 2.81
CA ALA A 467 26.44 10.67 2.64
C ALA A 467 27.36 10.89 3.84
N ALA A 468 27.32 12.07 4.45
CA ALA A 468 28.11 12.38 5.63
C ALA A 468 27.69 11.54 6.85
N LEU A 469 26.40 11.22 6.98
CA LEU A 469 25.86 10.43 8.09
C LEU A 469 26.03 8.92 7.92
N ARG A 470 25.86 8.40 6.69
CA ARG A 470 25.88 6.95 6.40
C ARG A 470 27.23 6.44 5.88
N GLY A 471 28.14 7.34 5.52
CA GLY A 471 29.39 7.02 4.84
C GLY A 471 29.20 6.92 3.31
N ARG A 472 30.25 7.29 2.56
CA ARG A 472 30.21 7.46 1.10
C ARG A 472 29.99 6.16 0.30
N ASN A 473 30.40 5.02 0.84
CA ASN A 473 30.43 3.76 0.09
C ASN A 473 29.13 2.94 0.15
N ASN A 474 28.11 3.40 0.89
CA ASN A 474 26.90 2.61 1.14
C ASN A 474 25.60 3.33 0.73
N ILE A 475 25.70 4.23 -0.24
CA ILE A 475 24.57 5.06 -0.68
C ILE A 475 23.90 4.41 -1.89
N ARG A 476 22.70 3.86 -1.66
CA ARG A 476 21.83 3.30 -2.70
C ARG A 476 20.57 4.16 -2.91
N LEU A 477 20.07 4.18 -4.13
CA LEU A 477 18.91 4.93 -4.60
C LEU A 477 17.68 4.60 -3.75
N ALA A 478 17.41 3.31 -3.59
CA ALA A 478 16.21 2.84 -2.91
C ALA A 478 16.15 3.29 -1.44
N ASN A 479 17.27 3.19 -0.72
CA ASN A 479 17.41 3.69 0.65
C ASN A 479 17.26 5.21 0.72
N PHE A 480 17.89 5.94 -0.21
CA PHE A 480 17.79 7.40 -0.25
C PHE A 480 16.35 7.88 -0.49
N LEU A 481 15.66 7.32 -1.49
CA LEU A 481 14.27 7.65 -1.80
C LEU A 481 13.36 7.40 -0.60
N ARG A 482 13.48 6.24 0.05
CA ARG A 482 12.65 5.88 1.19
C ARG A 482 12.93 6.73 2.43
N GLU A 483 14.20 6.84 2.86
CA GLU A 483 14.55 7.55 4.10
C GLU A 483 14.29 9.06 3.98
N GLN A 484 14.57 9.64 2.81
CA GLN A 484 14.28 11.05 2.56
C GLN A 484 12.84 11.29 2.12
N ALA A 485 12.04 10.23 1.87
CA ALA A 485 10.67 10.25 1.33
C ALA A 485 10.53 10.96 -0.04
N ILE A 486 11.54 10.83 -0.89
CA ILE A 486 11.61 11.43 -2.24
C ILE A 486 10.97 10.46 -3.25
N ASP A 487 10.24 11.01 -4.22
CA ASP A 487 9.68 10.19 -5.30
C ASP A 487 10.71 9.96 -6.40
N LEU A 488 10.67 8.78 -7.01
CA LEU A 488 11.59 8.42 -8.09
C LEU A 488 11.56 9.43 -9.27
N GLY A 489 10.37 9.95 -9.60
CA GLY A 489 10.20 11.00 -10.61
C GLY A 489 10.81 12.36 -10.26
N ASP A 490 11.15 12.62 -8.99
CA ASP A 490 11.87 13.84 -8.61
C ASP A 490 13.34 13.81 -9.07
N ILE A 491 13.92 12.60 -9.20
CA ILE A 491 15.30 12.37 -9.67
C ILE A 491 15.34 12.24 -11.20
N TYR A 492 14.37 11.52 -11.78
CA TYR A 492 14.26 11.30 -13.22
C TYR A 492 13.27 12.28 -13.84
N ARG A 493 13.77 13.43 -14.29
CA ARG A 493 12.95 14.57 -14.71
C ARG A 493 12.98 14.73 -16.23
N ASP A 494 11.84 15.10 -16.80
CA ASP A 494 11.73 15.38 -18.24
C ASP A 494 12.54 16.62 -18.66
N ASN A 495 12.64 17.61 -17.76
CA ASN A 495 13.30 18.88 -18.02
C ASN A 495 14.49 19.13 -17.08
N GLY A 496 15.62 19.52 -17.67
CA GLY A 496 16.85 19.86 -16.95
C GLY A 496 17.76 18.66 -16.69
N ARG A 497 18.51 18.74 -15.58
CA ARG A 497 19.41 17.66 -15.13
C ARG A 497 18.63 16.52 -14.50
N SER A 498 18.96 15.28 -14.86
CA SER A 498 18.19 14.09 -14.51
C SER A 498 19.11 12.90 -14.28
N GLY A 499 18.68 11.94 -13.47
CA GLY A 499 19.38 10.69 -13.25
C GLY A 499 20.18 10.63 -11.96
N TRP A 500 20.21 9.45 -11.37
CA TRP A 500 20.85 9.18 -10.09
C TRP A 500 22.37 9.32 -10.16
N THR A 501 23.00 8.83 -11.24
CA THR A 501 24.45 9.00 -11.47
C THR A 501 24.84 10.46 -11.53
N ASN A 502 24.05 11.27 -12.26
CA ASN A 502 24.27 12.72 -12.34
C ASN A 502 24.11 13.40 -10.98
N LEU A 503 23.15 12.96 -10.16
CA LEU A 503 22.97 13.48 -8.81
C LEU A 503 24.14 13.11 -7.89
N LYS A 504 24.62 11.85 -7.92
CA LYS A 504 25.83 11.42 -7.17
C LYS A 504 27.06 12.21 -7.60
N ARG A 505 27.24 12.44 -8.91
CA ARG A 505 28.37 13.22 -9.42
C ARG A 505 28.31 14.66 -8.95
N ASP A 506 27.15 15.32 -9.05
CA ASP A 506 26.98 16.69 -8.55
C ASP A 506 27.20 16.79 -7.04
N ALA A 507 26.79 15.77 -6.27
CA ALA A 507 27.07 15.68 -4.84
C ALA A 507 28.56 15.46 -4.51
N GLY A 508 29.40 15.12 -5.50
CA GLY A 508 30.82 14.83 -5.32
C GLY A 508 31.09 13.42 -4.76
N LEU A 509 30.18 12.48 -5.01
CA LEU A 509 30.26 11.10 -4.54
C LEU A 509 30.92 10.15 -5.55
N LEU A 510 30.99 10.53 -6.82
CA LEU A 510 31.67 9.77 -7.87
C LEU A 510 33.03 10.39 -8.18
N GLY A 511 34.04 9.52 -8.31
CA GLY A 511 35.41 9.90 -8.70
C GLY A 511 35.67 9.82 -10.21
N THR A 512 34.72 9.29 -10.98
CA THR A 512 34.81 9.17 -12.44
C THR A 512 34.51 10.53 -13.12
N PRO A 513 35.26 10.88 -14.19
CA PRO A 513 34.97 12.08 -14.96
C PRO A 513 33.59 11.98 -15.64
N PRO A 514 32.93 13.11 -15.94
CA PRO A 514 31.70 13.09 -16.73
C PRO A 514 31.99 12.51 -18.13
N GLY A 515 31.17 11.55 -18.53
CA GLY A 515 31.11 10.98 -19.87
C GLY A 515 30.13 11.75 -20.76
N ASP A 516 30.30 11.57 -22.07
CA ASP A 516 29.55 12.32 -23.09
C ASP A 516 28.05 11.96 -23.13
N GLU A 517 27.67 10.82 -22.56
CA GLU A 517 26.31 10.27 -22.63
C GLU A 517 25.55 10.33 -21.29
N ASP A 518 26.12 10.96 -20.27
CA ASP A 518 25.54 10.89 -18.93
C ASP A 518 24.20 11.61 -18.80
N ASP A 519 24.07 12.77 -19.46
CA ASP A 519 22.81 13.50 -19.56
C ASP A 519 21.78 12.73 -20.42
N TYR A 520 22.25 11.94 -21.39
CA TYR A 520 21.40 11.10 -22.21
C TYR A 520 20.81 9.96 -21.37
N PHE A 521 21.65 9.09 -20.79
CA PHE A 521 21.18 7.98 -19.96
C PHE A 521 20.34 8.46 -18.77
N GLY A 522 20.78 9.51 -18.08
CA GLY A 522 20.05 10.08 -16.94
C GLY A 522 18.63 10.56 -17.27
N ARG A 523 18.35 11.01 -18.50
CA ARG A 523 16.99 11.32 -18.95
C ARG A 523 16.25 10.06 -19.41
N ARG A 524 16.91 9.21 -20.20
CA ARG A 524 16.27 8.07 -20.86
C ARG A 524 15.90 6.95 -19.88
N PHE A 525 16.58 6.82 -18.74
CA PHE A 525 16.15 5.92 -17.66
C PHE A 525 14.80 6.32 -17.04
N GLY A 526 14.37 7.58 -17.20
CA GLY A 526 13.01 7.99 -16.86
C GLY A 526 11.92 7.21 -17.61
N ASP A 527 12.21 6.73 -18.82
CA ASP A 527 11.30 5.90 -19.61
C ASP A 527 11.15 4.47 -19.08
N LEU A 528 11.90 4.07 -18.04
CA LEU A 528 11.81 2.74 -17.42
C LEU A 528 10.93 2.73 -16.17
N LEU A 529 10.55 3.92 -15.66
CA LEU A 529 9.91 4.04 -14.34
C LEU A 529 8.51 3.40 -14.25
N HIS A 530 7.90 3.06 -15.39
CA HIS A 530 6.61 2.37 -15.44
C HIS A 530 6.72 0.85 -15.32
N MET A 531 7.92 0.28 -15.42
CA MET A 531 8.13 -1.17 -15.43
C MET A 531 7.79 -1.79 -14.07
N ASP A 532 6.95 -2.81 -14.08
CA ASP A 532 6.57 -3.62 -12.92
C ASP A 532 6.58 -5.13 -13.19
N ASP A 533 7.06 -5.53 -14.36
CA ASP A 533 7.19 -6.92 -14.79
C ASP A 533 8.42 -7.60 -14.14
N PRO A 534 8.24 -8.70 -13.37
CA PRO A 534 9.33 -9.37 -12.65
C PRO A 534 10.53 -9.73 -13.53
N ALA A 535 10.29 -10.29 -14.72
CA ALA A 535 11.38 -10.73 -15.61
C ALA A 535 12.27 -9.55 -16.07
N ARG A 536 11.65 -8.38 -16.27
CA ARG A 536 12.36 -7.16 -16.70
C ARG A 536 13.06 -6.48 -15.54
N THR A 537 12.45 -6.43 -14.35
CA THR A 537 13.13 -5.90 -13.16
C THR A 537 14.32 -6.77 -12.78
N ASP A 538 14.20 -8.10 -12.91
CA ASP A 538 15.29 -9.03 -12.67
C ASP A 538 16.42 -8.89 -13.70
N LEU A 539 16.09 -8.61 -14.97
CA LEU A 539 17.09 -8.27 -15.97
C LEU A 539 17.90 -7.03 -15.56
N LEU A 540 17.25 -5.97 -15.06
CA LEU A 540 17.96 -4.76 -14.61
C LEU A 540 18.97 -5.07 -13.49
N LEU A 541 18.64 -5.98 -12.59
CA LEU A 541 19.54 -6.45 -11.53
C LEU A 541 20.70 -7.28 -12.09
N LYS A 542 20.42 -8.21 -13.01
CA LYS A 542 21.43 -9.06 -13.66
C LYS A 542 22.45 -8.26 -14.46
N VAL A 543 22.02 -7.13 -15.06
CA VAL A 543 22.90 -6.29 -15.87
C VAL A 543 24.12 -5.80 -15.07
N ASP A 544 24.06 -5.62 -13.75
CA ASP A 544 25.16 -5.13 -12.90
C ASP A 544 26.09 -6.21 -12.31
N GLU A 545 25.85 -7.52 -12.57
CA GLU A 545 26.66 -8.58 -11.95
C GLU A 545 28.18 -8.42 -12.20
N SER A 546 28.94 -8.26 -11.12
CA SER A 546 30.33 -7.79 -11.15
C SER A 546 31.37 -8.87 -11.48
N THR A 547 30.97 -10.14 -11.49
CA THR A 547 31.87 -11.30 -11.62
C THR A 547 32.02 -11.80 -13.06
N ALA A 548 31.02 -11.56 -13.92
CA ALA A 548 31.08 -11.82 -15.36
C ALA A 548 30.13 -10.85 -16.10
N PRO A 549 30.51 -10.34 -17.29
CA PRO A 549 29.57 -9.58 -18.12
C PRO A 549 28.33 -10.43 -18.42
N TYR A 550 27.15 -9.87 -18.19
CA TYR A 550 25.88 -10.52 -18.51
C TYR A 550 25.86 -10.88 -20.01
N HIS A 551 25.55 -12.12 -20.33
CA HIS A 551 25.38 -12.59 -21.69
C HIS A 551 24.08 -13.39 -21.76
N PRO A 552 23.10 -12.98 -22.60
CA PRO A 552 21.82 -13.66 -22.69
C PRO A 552 22.02 -15.07 -23.26
N GLN A 553 21.63 -16.09 -22.50
CA GLN A 553 21.85 -17.49 -22.87
C GLN A 553 20.68 -18.05 -23.69
N GLU A 554 19.47 -17.57 -23.39
CA GLU A 554 18.23 -18.02 -24.01
C GLU A 554 17.62 -16.96 -24.93
N GLU A 555 16.77 -17.38 -25.86
CA GLU A 555 16.11 -16.48 -26.80
C GLU A 555 15.19 -15.47 -26.09
N GLY A 556 14.51 -15.89 -25.01
CA GLY A 556 13.69 -15.00 -24.18
C GLY A 556 14.52 -13.91 -23.49
N GLU A 557 15.73 -14.23 -23.01
CA GLU A 557 16.64 -13.25 -22.41
C GLU A 557 17.15 -12.25 -23.45
N ARG A 558 17.47 -12.70 -24.68
CA ARG A 558 17.85 -11.80 -25.77
C ARG A 558 16.73 -10.82 -26.12
N LEU A 559 15.50 -11.31 -26.14
CA LEU A 559 14.32 -10.49 -26.42
C LEU A 559 14.05 -9.46 -25.32
N LEU A 560 14.18 -9.86 -24.04
CA LEU A 560 14.12 -8.95 -22.90
C LEU A 560 15.20 -7.85 -22.98
N LEU A 561 16.43 -8.22 -23.34
CA LEU A 561 17.53 -7.26 -23.52
C LEU A 561 17.25 -6.30 -24.69
N GLN A 562 16.70 -6.81 -25.80
CA GLN A 562 16.29 -5.99 -26.93
C GLN A 562 15.17 -5.00 -26.56
N MET A 563 14.20 -5.43 -25.73
CA MET A 563 13.15 -4.55 -25.21
C MET A 563 13.74 -3.41 -24.36
N LEU A 564 14.67 -3.73 -23.47
CA LEU A 564 15.37 -2.72 -22.65
C LEU A 564 16.11 -1.71 -23.53
N ALA A 565 16.92 -2.20 -24.47
CA ALA A 565 17.69 -1.37 -25.39
C ALA A 565 16.78 -0.40 -26.15
N TYR A 566 15.67 -0.89 -26.72
CA TYR A 566 14.78 -0.05 -27.53
C TYR A 566 13.92 0.88 -26.69
N GLN A 567 13.66 0.55 -25.42
CA GLN A 567 13.00 1.46 -24.51
C GLN A 567 13.92 2.63 -24.12
N VAL A 568 15.18 2.37 -23.80
CA VAL A 568 16.17 3.41 -23.46
C VAL A 568 16.54 4.22 -24.71
N ASP A 569 16.83 3.59 -25.84
CA ASP A 569 17.27 4.25 -27.07
C ASP A 569 16.12 4.68 -28.00
N ALA A 570 15.03 5.28 -27.48
CA ALA A 570 13.84 5.68 -28.27
C ALA A 570 14.17 6.53 -29.50
N GLN A 571 15.14 7.43 -29.37
CA GLN A 571 15.43 8.49 -30.35
C GLN A 571 16.63 8.14 -31.24
N HIS A 572 17.31 7.02 -30.98
CA HIS A 572 18.43 6.60 -31.79
C HIS A 572 17.88 6.02 -33.12
N PRO A 573 18.14 6.64 -34.28
CA PRO A 573 17.58 6.18 -35.56
C PRO A 573 18.25 4.89 -36.05
N GLN A 574 19.39 4.52 -35.47
CA GLN A 574 20.11 3.32 -35.84
C GLN A 574 19.46 2.08 -35.22
N THR A 575 19.30 1.06 -36.07
CA THR A 575 19.06 -0.32 -35.69
C THR A 575 20.27 -0.87 -34.94
N GLY A 576 20.05 -1.77 -33.99
CA GLY A 576 21.08 -2.34 -33.12
C GLY A 576 20.52 -3.46 -32.25
N SER A 577 21.38 -4.42 -31.92
CA SER A 577 21.02 -5.54 -31.05
C SER A 577 21.00 -5.13 -29.58
N GLY A 578 20.34 -5.93 -28.74
CA GLY A 578 20.41 -5.77 -27.29
C GLY A 578 21.84 -5.90 -26.75
N GLU A 579 22.64 -6.77 -27.38
CA GLU A 579 24.05 -6.98 -27.07
C GLU A 579 24.93 -5.76 -27.39
N ASP A 580 24.65 -5.06 -28.50
CA ASP A 580 25.34 -3.80 -28.84
C ASP A 580 25.07 -2.72 -27.78
N PHE A 581 23.81 -2.62 -27.35
CA PHE A 581 23.40 -1.72 -26.27
C PHE A 581 24.09 -2.08 -24.95
N LEU A 582 24.18 -3.37 -24.63
CA LEU A 582 24.89 -3.83 -23.43
C LEU A 582 26.39 -3.50 -23.50
N GLY A 583 27.02 -3.66 -24.67
CA GLY A 583 28.41 -3.27 -24.89
C GLY A 583 28.64 -1.77 -24.69
N ARG A 584 27.72 -0.92 -25.17
CA ARG A 584 27.73 0.52 -24.91
C ARG A 584 27.58 0.82 -23.41
N LEU A 585 26.68 0.14 -22.72
CA LEU A 585 26.47 0.32 -21.27
C LEU A 585 27.68 -0.14 -20.44
N GLN A 586 28.43 -1.15 -20.88
CA GLN A 586 29.67 -1.60 -20.22
C GLN A 586 30.77 -0.52 -20.22
N LEU A 587 30.76 0.41 -21.18
CA LEU A 587 31.65 1.57 -21.19
C LEU A 587 31.29 2.62 -20.13
N HIS A 588 30.09 2.52 -19.55
CA HIS A 588 29.53 3.44 -18.56
C HIS A 588 29.15 2.71 -17.25
N PRO A 589 30.13 2.25 -16.45
CA PRO A 589 29.88 1.42 -15.26
C PRO A 589 28.98 2.09 -14.21
N ASP A 590 29.04 3.41 -14.06
CA ASP A 590 28.18 4.13 -13.11
C ASP A 590 26.69 4.06 -13.51
N HIS A 591 26.39 4.16 -14.81
CA HIS A 591 25.02 4.06 -15.34
C HIS A 591 24.51 2.61 -15.34
N ARG A 592 25.41 1.64 -15.50
CA ARG A 592 25.11 0.22 -15.31
C ARG A 592 24.66 -0.06 -13.88
N ALA A 593 25.41 0.43 -12.89
CA ALA A 593 25.03 0.32 -11.48
C ALA A 593 23.72 1.06 -11.19
N GLU A 594 23.50 2.22 -11.80
CA GLU A 594 22.23 2.95 -11.70
C GLU A 594 21.03 2.13 -12.20
N LEU A 595 21.17 1.35 -13.29
CA LEU A 595 20.09 0.48 -13.77
C LEU A 595 19.72 -0.61 -12.77
N ALA A 596 20.71 -1.24 -12.13
CA ALA A 596 20.42 -2.21 -11.07
C ALA A 596 19.73 -1.54 -9.87
N GLU A 597 20.19 -0.36 -9.45
CA GLU A 597 19.55 0.39 -8.37
C GLU A 597 18.10 0.83 -8.74
N ILE A 598 17.82 1.16 -10.00
CA ILE A 598 16.45 1.37 -10.49
C ILE A 598 15.66 0.06 -10.41
N GLY A 599 16.23 -1.05 -10.85
CA GLY A 599 15.64 -2.39 -10.77
C GLY A 599 15.22 -2.76 -9.35
N GLU A 600 16.07 -2.47 -8.35
CA GLU A 600 15.76 -2.65 -6.92
C GLU A 600 14.49 -1.86 -6.52
N VAL A 601 14.42 -0.59 -6.90
CA VAL A 601 13.28 0.28 -6.58
C VAL A 601 12.00 -0.21 -7.27
N LEU A 602 12.09 -0.62 -8.54
CA LEU A 602 10.94 -1.06 -9.32
C LEU A 602 10.43 -2.43 -8.85
N GLN A 603 11.33 -3.39 -8.57
CA GLN A 603 10.96 -4.69 -7.99
C GLN A 603 10.24 -4.51 -6.65
N ALA A 604 10.71 -3.59 -5.79
CA ALA A 604 10.07 -3.34 -4.51
C ALA A 604 8.68 -2.69 -4.60
N ARG A 605 8.42 -1.94 -5.68
CA ARG A 605 7.12 -1.31 -5.96
C ARG A 605 6.13 -2.26 -6.63
N SER A 606 6.63 -3.25 -7.36
CA SER A 606 5.77 -4.21 -8.04
C SER A 606 5.08 -5.15 -7.06
N THR A 607 3.83 -5.46 -7.35
CA THR A 607 3.05 -6.51 -6.68
C THR A 607 2.60 -7.59 -7.67
N LEU A 608 3.14 -7.51 -8.89
CA LEU A 608 2.74 -8.35 -10.01
C LEU A 608 3.34 -9.75 -9.87
N GLN A 609 2.49 -10.77 -9.94
CA GLN A 609 2.95 -12.15 -10.01
C GLN A 609 3.42 -12.45 -11.44
N GLN A 610 4.53 -13.18 -11.57
CA GLN A 610 5.02 -13.60 -12.88
C GLN A 610 4.05 -14.62 -13.49
N GLN A 611 3.23 -14.15 -14.43
CA GLN A 611 2.26 -14.97 -15.14
C GLN A 611 2.30 -14.59 -16.62
N ALA A 612 2.56 -15.57 -17.50
CA ALA A 612 2.54 -15.34 -18.94
C ALA A 612 1.13 -14.95 -19.42
N ILE A 613 1.06 -14.13 -20.46
CA ILE A 613 -0.22 -13.81 -21.10
C ILE A 613 -0.74 -15.04 -21.85
N PRO A 614 -1.95 -15.55 -21.56
CA PRO A 614 -2.46 -16.73 -22.24
C PRO A 614 -2.62 -16.49 -23.76
N GLY A 615 -2.11 -17.40 -24.58
CA GLY A 615 -2.02 -17.26 -26.03
C GLY A 615 -0.84 -16.43 -26.54
N LEU A 616 0.04 -15.99 -25.64
CA LEU A 616 1.28 -15.26 -25.90
C LEU A 616 2.39 -15.74 -24.93
N GLU A 617 2.41 -17.03 -24.60
CA GLU A 617 3.33 -17.60 -23.60
C GLU A 617 4.80 -17.59 -24.04
N ASP A 618 5.05 -17.44 -25.34
CA ASP A 618 6.39 -17.43 -25.93
C ASP A 618 7.04 -16.04 -25.95
N VAL A 619 6.28 -14.98 -25.65
CA VAL A 619 6.82 -13.61 -25.55
C VAL A 619 7.02 -13.23 -24.08
N PRO A 620 8.04 -12.41 -23.76
CA PRO A 620 8.35 -12.02 -22.39
C PRO A 620 7.44 -10.88 -21.91
N LEU A 621 6.13 -11.10 -21.98
CA LEU A 621 5.11 -10.21 -21.43
C LEU A 621 4.37 -10.93 -20.30
N CYS A 622 4.19 -10.20 -19.22
CA CYS A 622 3.47 -10.62 -18.03
C CYS A 622 2.04 -10.08 -18.08
N LEU A 623 1.08 -10.93 -17.74
CA LEU A 623 -0.32 -10.55 -17.59
C LEU A 623 -0.45 -9.46 -16.53
N HIS A 624 -1.23 -8.43 -16.84
CA HIS A 624 -1.43 -7.20 -16.04
C HIS A 624 -0.21 -6.27 -15.89
N GLY A 625 0.93 -6.63 -16.48
CA GLY A 625 2.14 -5.79 -16.50
C GLY A 625 1.97 -4.51 -17.29
N ALA A 626 2.74 -3.48 -16.92
CA ALA A 626 2.80 -2.18 -17.57
C ALA A 626 3.87 -2.12 -18.66
N TYR A 627 3.46 -1.71 -19.86
CA TYR A 627 4.32 -1.65 -21.04
C TYR A 627 4.14 -0.37 -21.85
N GLY A 628 5.24 0.25 -22.24
CA GLY A 628 5.26 1.20 -23.33
C GLY A 628 4.94 0.53 -24.65
N ILE A 629 4.39 1.27 -25.62
CA ILE A 629 4.04 0.69 -26.93
C ILE A 629 5.26 0.03 -27.60
N ARG A 630 6.44 0.62 -27.48
CA ARG A 630 7.69 0.09 -28.06
C ARG A 630 8.05 -1.26 -27.47
N GLU A 631 7.85 -1.46 -26.17
CA GLU A 631 8.17 -2.70 -25.48
C GLU A 631 7.29 -3.84 -26.00
N ILE A 632 5.98 -3.58 -26.16
CA ILE A 632 5.03 -4.56 -26.72
C ILE A 632 5.42 -4.91 -28.15
N LEU A 633 5.72 -3.91 -28.98
CA LEU A 633 6.11 -4.12 -30.37
C LEU A 633 7.44 -4.89 -30.48
N THR A 634 8.40 -4.64 -29.60
CA THR A 634 9.65 -5.42 -29.57
C THR A 634 9.38 -6.84 -29.12
N ALA A 635 8.61 -7.05 -28.04
CA ALA A 635 8.27 -8.36 -27.52
C ALA A 635 7.55 -9.25 -28.54
N THR A 636 6.71 -8.68 -29.40
CA THR A 636 5.97 -9.43 -30.42
C THR A 636 6.76 -9.59 -31.73
N GLY A 637 8.04 -9.20 -31.75
CA GLY A 637 8.90 -9.25 -32.93
C GLY A 637 8.56 -8.24 -34.03
N TRP A 638 7.70 -7.25 -33.77
CA TRP A 638 7.42 -6.17 -34.73
C TRP A 638 8.64 -5.27 -34.90
N LEU A 639 9.22 -4.83 -33.77
CA LEU A 639 10.53 -4.19 -33.74
C LEU A 639 11.60 -5.25 -33.49
N THR A 640 12.64 -5.29 -34.32
CA THR A 640 13.75 -6.22 -34.19
C THR A 640 15.07 -5.47 -34.33
N ALA A 641 16.19 -6.12 -34.00
CA ALA A 641 17.52 -5.56 -34.14
C ALA A 641 17.79 -4.94 -35.52
N ASN A 642 17.12 -5.42 -36.58
CA ASN A 642 17.28 -4.97 -37.97
C ASN A 642 16.07 -4.17 -38.51
N ARG A 643 14.98 -4.03 -37.75
CA ARG A 643 13.72 -3.41 -38.21
C ARG A 643 13.11 -2.50 -37.15
N ARG A 644 13.02 -1.20 -37.49
CA ARG A 644 12.48 -0.16 -36.60
C ARG A 644 11.45 0.73 -37.30
N THR A 645 10.30 0.16 -37.64
CA THR A 645 9.22 0.86 -38.37
C THR A 645 8.33 1.66 -37.41
N PRO A 646 7.98 2.93 -37.69
CA PRO A 646 7.02 3.69 -36.89
C PRO A 646 5.65 3.00 -36.82
N PHE A 647 5.08 2.92 -35.63
CA PHE A 647 3.74 2.37 -35.41
C PHE A 647 2.75 3.49 -35.06
N GLN A 648 1.73 3.65 -35.89
CA GLN A 648 0.67 4.64 -35.72
C GLN A 648 -0.69 3.99 -36.01
N ALA A 649 -1.08 3.03 -35.17
CA ALA A 649 -2.39 2.37 -35.25
C ALA A 649 -2.92 2.03 -33.85
N GLY A 650 -4.24 1.85 -33.74
CA GLY A 650 -4.88 1.36 -32.52
C GLY A 650 -4.92 -0.17 -32.41
N VAL A 651 -4.50 -0.88 -33.47
CA VAL A 651 -4.48 -2.35 -33.53
C VAL A 651 -3.25 -2.84 -34.27
N LEU A 652 -2.77 -4.04 -33.92
CA LEU A 652 -1.67 -4.71 -34.60
C LEU A 652 -2.03 -6.17 -34.93
N PRO A 653 -2.31 -6.50 -36.21
CA PRO A 653 -2.53 -7.88 -36.63
C PRO A 653 -1.21 -8.62 -36.85
N LEU A 654 -0.98 -9.69 -36.08
CA LEU A 654 0.10 -10.65 -36.26
C LEU A 654 -0.41 -11.82 -37.13
N HIS A 655 -0.38 -11.61 -38.44
CA HIS A 655 -1.00 -12.52 -39.43
C HIS A 655 -0.49 -13.97 -39.35
N GLU A 656 0.79 -14.18 -39.09
CA GLU A 656 1.40 -15.52 -39.01
C GLU A 656 0.79 -16.37 -37.89
N ARG A 657 0.40 -15.73 -36.79
CA ARG A 657 -0.18 -16.39 -35.60
C ARG A 657 -1.70 -16.28 -35.54
N LYS A 658 -2.31 -15.50 -36.43
CA LYS A 658 -3.71 -15.07 -36.34
C LYS A 658 -4.06 -14.46 -34.98
N VAL A 659 -3.16 -13.65 -34.43
CA VAL A 659 -3.39 -12.90 -33.19
C VAL A 659 -3.47 -11.42 -33.52
N GLU A 660 -4.44 -10.69 -32.97
CA GLU A 660 -4.49 -9.24 -33.09
C GLU A 660 -4.40 -8.56 -31.73
N LEU A 661 -3.49 -7.58 -31.60
CA LEU A 661 -3.33 -6.79 -30.39
C LEU A 661 -4.21 -5.55 -30.49
N LEU A 662 -5.03 -5.30 -29.47
CA LEU A 662 -5.93 -4.16 -29.37
C LEU A 662 -5.36 -3.14 -28.38
N PHE A 663 -5.06 -1.92 -28.84
CA PHE A 663 -4.53 -0.84 -28.01
C PHE A 663 -5.59 0.20 -27.69
N VAL A 664 -6.02 0.26 -26.44
CA VAL A 664 -7.12 1.10 -25.96
C VAL A 664 -6.60 2.23 -25.07
N THR A 665 -7.12 3.45 -25.28
CA THR A 665 -6.85 4.63 -24.43
C THR A 665 -8.17 5.17 -23.89
N LEU A 666 -8.33 5.19 -22.56
CA LEU A 666 -9.60 5.53 -21.91
C LEU A 666 -9.90 7.04 -21.93
N ASP A 667 -8.95 7.86 -21.45
CA ASP A 667 -9.04 9.31 -21.45
C ASP A 667 -8.49 9.89 -22.75
N LYS A 668 -9.38 10.50 -23.53
CA LYS A 668 -9.08 11.14 -24.82
C LYS A 668 -9.17 12.67 -24.75
N ARG A 669 -9.29 13.27 -23.55
CA ARG A 669 -9.50 14.73 -23.35
C ARG A 669 -8.42 15.64 -23.96
N GLU A 670 -7.21 15.15 -24.21
CA GLU A 670 -6.15 15.91 -24.91
C GLU A 670 -6.34 15.99 -26.45
N GLY A 671 -7.38 15.34 -27.01
CA GLY A 671 -7.80 15.50 -28.40
C GLY A 671 -9.00 16.44 -28.50
N TYR A 672 -8.92 17.45 -29.37
CA TYR A 672 -9.96 18.45 -29.62
C TYR A 672 -11.39 17.86 -29.61
N HIS A 673 -12.28 18.57 -28.90
CA HIS A 673 -13.74 18.40 -28.70
C HIS A 673 -14.19 17.87 -27.32
N GLU A 674 -14.58 18.82 -26.46
CA GLU A 674 -15.01 18.70 -25.06
C GLU A 674 -16.37 18.02 -24.79
N HIS A 675 -16.98 17.28 -25.73
CA HIS A 675 -18.35 16.76 -25.52
C HIS A 675 -18.60 15.27 -25.79
N ILE A 676 -17.57 14.44 -26.01
CA ILE A 676 -17.76 12.98 -26.14
C ILE A 676 -16.58 12.23 -25.52
N ALA A 677 -16.37 12.39 -24.21
CA ALA A 677 -15.43 11.55 -23.48
C ALA A 677 -16.15 10.27 -23.04
N TYR A 678 -15.45 9.13 -23.16
CA TYR A 678 -15.83 7.78 -22.67
C TYR A 678 -16.64 6.92 -23.64
N ARG A 679 -15.91 6.24 -24.53
CA ARG A 679 -16.46 5.16 -25.35
C ARG A 679 -15.86 3.78 -25.08
N ASP A 680 -14.76 3.69 -24.34
CA ASP A 680 -14.10 2.44 -23.99
C ASP A 680 -13.98 2.38 -22.45
N PHE A 681 -14.36 1.27 -21.82
CA PHE A 681 -14.33 1.11 -20.35
C PHE A 681 -14.48 -0.35 -19.91
N ALA A 682 -13.99 -0.67 -18.71
CA ALA A 682 -14.26 -1.96 -18.08
C ALA A 682 -15.67 -1.98 -17.48
N ILE A 683 -16.47 -3.00 -17.82
CA ILE A 683 -17.85 -3.18 -17.33
C ILE A 683 -17.86 -3.90 -15.98
N SER A 684 -17.05 -4.96 -15.89
CA SER A 684 -16.81 -5.77 -14.70
C SER A 684 -15.37 -6.32 -14.77
N PRO A 685 -14.84 -6.97 -13.72
CA PRO A 685 -13.53 -7.62 -13.81
C PRO A 685 -13.38 -8.59 -14.99
N GLY A 686 -14.47 -9.21 -15.45
CA GLY A 686 -14.48 -10.16 -16.56
C GLY A 686 -14.98 -9.59 -17.91
N ARG A 687 -15.43 -8.33 -17.99
CA ARG A 687 -16.06 -7.79 -19.21
C ARG A 687 -15.58 -6.38 -19.56
N PHE A 688 -15.35 -6.12 -20.85
CA PHE A 688 -14.84 -4.85 -21.35
C PHE A 688 -15.62 -4.36 -22.58
N HIS A 689 -15.92 -3.06 -22.62
CA HIS A 689 -16.53 -2.41 -23.78
C HIS A 689 -15.46 -1.71 -24.62
N TRP A 690 -15.44 -2.00 -25.91
CA TRP A 690 -14.50 -1.42 -26.87
C TRP A 690 -15.23 -0.94 -28.13
N GLN A 691 -14.82 0.20 -28.67
CA GLN A 691 -15.26 0.65 -29.99
C GLN A 691 -14.21 0.41 -31.07
N SER A 692 -14.66 -0.18 -32.18
CA SER A 692 -13.83 -0.42 -33.36
C SER A 692 -13.42 0.89 -34.04
N GLN A 693 -12.42 0.82 -34.93
CA GLN A 693 -12.13 1.95 -35.82
C GLN A 693 -13.26 2.12 -36.85
N ASN A 694 -13.47 3.33 -37.34
CA ASN A 694 -14.51 3.62 -38.35
C ASN A 694 -14.37 2.79 -39.64
N SER A 695 -13.17 2.27 -39.94
CA SER A 695 -12.89 1.37 -41.08
C SER A 695 -13.31 -0.09 -40.84
N ALA A 696 -13.59 -0.47 -39.60
CA ALA A 696 -13.98 -1.81 -39.18
C ALA A 696 -15.50 -1.87 -38.92
N GLY A 697 -16.29 -1.80 -40.00
CA GLY A 697 -17.73 -2.05 -39.96
C GLY A 697 -18.08 -3.52 -40.24
N PRO A 698 -19.33 -3.95 -39.98
CA PRO A 698 -19.71 -5.37 -39.97
C PRO A 698 -19.48 -6.08 -41.32
N ASP A 699 -19.60 -5.35 -42.42
CA ASP A 699 -19.39 -5.89 -43.76
C ASP A 699 -17.93 -5.83 -44.24
N THR A 700 -17.03 -5.20 -43.48
CA THR A 700 -15.61 -5.11 -43.89
C THR A 700 -14.84 -6.36 -43.45
N PRO A 701 -13.76 -6.75 -44.16
CA PRO A 701 -12.93 -7.88 -43.76
C PRO A 701 -12.37 -7.75 -42.33
N VAL A 702 -12.15 -6.52 -41.87
CA VAL A 702 -11.70 -6.23 -40.51
C VAL A 702 -12.83 -6.42 -39.50
N GLY A 703 -14.04 -5.92 -39.79
CA GLY A 703 -15.18 -6.14 -38.89
C GLY A 703 -15.58 -7.60 -38.77
N ARG A 704 -15.61 -8.34 -39.90
CA ARG A 704 -15.87 -9.79 -39.90
C ARG A 704 -14.84 -10.57 -39.10
N ARG A 705 -13.57 -10.13 -39.07
CA ARG A 705 -12.54 -10.74 -38.21
C ARG A 705 -12.97 -10.77 -36.74
N TYR A 706 -13.56 -9.67 -36.24
CA TYR A 706 -14.08 -9.59 -34.87
C TYR A 706 -15.35 -10.43 -34.71
N LEU A 707 -16.35 -10.22 -35.58
CA LEU A 707 -17.68 -10.83 -35.47
C LEU A 707 -17.66 -12.36 -35.62
N GLU A 708 -16.78 -12.88 -36.47
CA GLU A 708 -16.64 -14.31 -36.75
C GLU A 708 -15.50 -14.96 -35.95
N SER A 709 -14.97 -14.25 -34.94
CA SER A 709 -13.84 -14.70 -34.11
C SER A 709 -14.00 -16.10 -33.51
N PRO A 710 -15.19 -16.57 -33.09
CA PRO A 710 -15.33 -17.93 -32.55
C PRO A 710 -15.03 -19.04 -33.58
N GLY A 711 -15.04 -18.75 -34.89
CA GLY A 711 -14.90 -19.74 -35.96
C GLY A 711 -13.78 -19.48 -36.97
N ASN A 712 -13.22 -18.27 -37.05
CA ASN A 712 -12.20 -17.92 -38.06
C ASN A 712 -10.75 -18.18 -37.60
N GLY A 713 -10.56 -18.59 -36.34
CA GLY A 713 -9.26 -18.92 -35.74
C GLY A 713 -8.42 -17.70 -35.36
N TRP A 714 -8.98 -16.49 -35.36
CA TRP A 714 -8.32 -15.31 -34.81
C TRP A 714 -8.53 -15.19 -33.30
N SER A 715 -7.47 -14.85 -32.59
CA SER A 715 -7.53 -14.46 -31.17
C SER A 715 -7.14 -13.00 -30.99
N PHE A 716 -7.61 -12.40 -29.90
CA PHE A 716 -7.46 -10.97 -29.63
C PHE A 716 -6.87 -10.76 -28.25
N GLN A 717 -5.89 -9.86 -28.16
CA GLN A 717 -5.17 -9.55 -26.93
C GLN A 717 -5.37 -8.09 -26.59
N LEU A 718 -5.89 -7.81 -25.40
CA LEU A 718 -6.27 -6.46 -24.99
C LEU A 718 -5.16 -5.77 -24.20
N PHE A 719 -4.81 -4.55 -24.62
CA PHE A 719 -3.86 -3.67 -23.95
C PHE A 719 -4.52 -2.31 -23.69
N VAL A 720 -4.64 -1.91 -22.42
CA VAL A 720 -5.40 -0.71 -22.01
C VAL A 720 -4.51 0.28 -21.29
N ARG A 721 -4.60 1.57 -21.63
CA ARG A 721 -3.97 2.66 -20.87
C ARG A 721 -4.99 3.73 -20.49
N THR A 722 -4.71 4.42 -19.39
CA THR A 722 -5.58 5.50 -18.89
C THR A 722 -5.55 6.73 -19.77
N ALA A 723 -4.38 7.20 -20.19
CA ALA A 723 -4.23 8.41 -21.01
C ALA A 723 -3.06 8.28 -22.00
N LYS A 724 -2.98 9.21 -22.96
CA LYS A 724 -1.83 9.29 -23.87
C LYS A 724 -0.54 9.51 -23.07
N GLY A 725 0.54 8.83 -23.47
CA GLY A 725 1.83 8.88 -22.78
C GLY A 725 1.94 7.99 -21.53
N LYS A 726 0.83 7.43 -21.04
CA LYS A 726 0.84 6.41 -19.98
C LYS A 726 1.12 5.01 -20.55
N PRO A 727 1.70 4.09 -19.76
CA PRO A 727 1.92 2.70 -20.17
C PRO A 727 0.58 1.97 -20.38
N TYR A 728 0.59 0.98 -21.26
CA TYR A 728 -0.49 0.02 -21.45
C TYR A 728 -0.39 -1.11 -20.42
N ARG A 729 -1.52 -1.58 -19.92
CA ARG A 729 -1.68 -2.79 -19.12
C ARG A 729 -2.09 -3.95 -20.00
N ALA A 730 -1.35 -5.05 -19.92
CA ALA A 730 -1.70 -6.28 -20.61
C ALA A 730 -2.91 -6.96 -19.94
N CYS A 731 -4.11 -6.80 -20.49
CA CYS A 731 -5.34 -7.37 -19.92
C CYS A 731 -5.56 -8.83 -20.34
N GLY A 732 -4.79 -9.31 -21.33
CA GLY A 732 -4.83 -10.68 -21.82
C GLY A 732 -5.91 -10.93 -22.87
N PRO A 733 -6.24 -12.20 -23.12
CA PRO A 733 -7.07 -12.57 -24.25
C PRO A 733 -8.55 -12.26 -24.01
N VAL A 734 -9.21 -11.84 -25.08
CA VAL A 734 -10.64 -11.53 -25.10
C VAL A 734 -11.39 -12.35 -26.13
N THR A 735 -12.63 -12.72 -25.78
CA THR A 735 -13.57 -13.43 -26.65
C THR A 735 -14.83 -12.60 -26.85
N LEU A 736 -15.39 -12.68 -28.06
CA LEU A 736 -16.58 -11.90 -28.41
C LEU A 736 -17.79 -12.39 -27.60
N GLU A 737 -18.41 -11.51 -26.83
CA GLU A 737 -19.69 -11.76 -26.15
C GLU A 737 -20.85 -11.28 -27.03
N ARG A 738 -20.79 -10.01 -27.47
CA ARG A 738 -21.76 -9.41 -28.39
C ARG A 738 -21.16 -8.19 -29.10
N ALA A 739 -21.75 -7.80 -30.22
CA ALA A 739 -21.40 -6.56 -30.93
C ALA A 739 -22.65 -5.90 -31.50
N GLU A 740 -22.66 -4.56 -31.50
CA GLU A 740 -23.78 -3.72 -31.94
C GLU A 740 -23.28 -2.49 -32.70
N GLY A 741 -24.13 -1.91 -33.54
CA GLY A 741 -23.79 -0.74 -34.37
C GLY A 741 -22.97 -1.09 -35.62
N GLU A 742 -22.71 -0.08 -36.45
CA GLU A 742 -22.05 -0.29 -37.75
C GLU A 742 -20.72 0.45 -37.90
N LYS A 743 -20.64 1.75 -37.60
CA LYS A 743 -19.43 2.57 -37.78
C LYS A 743 -19.37 3.72 -36.74
N PRO A 744 -18.60 3.60 -35.65
CA PRO A 744 -17.88 2.40 -35.20
C PRO A 744 -18.80 1.33 -34.62
N MET A 745 -18.35 0.08 -34.60
CA MET A 745 -19.05 -1.00 -33.88
C MET A 745 -18.69 -0.92 -32.40
N SER A 746 -19.70 -1.10 -31.54
CA SER A 746 -19.53 -1.32 -30.10
C SER A 746 -19.41 -2.82 -29.85
N ILE A 747 -18.26 -3.27 -29.38
CA ILE A 747 -17.96 -4.67 -29.11
C ILE A 747 -17.82 -4.87 -27.60
N TYR A 748 -18.49 -5.90 -27.11
CA TYR A 748 -18.44 -6.36 -25.74
C TYR A 748 -17.59 -7.62 -25.69
N TRP A 749 -16.47 -7.50 -24.99
CA TRP A 749 -15.47 -8.54 -24.83
C TRP A 749 -15.61 -9.20 -23.47
N GLN A 750 -15.57 -10.53 -23.46
CA GLN A 750 -15.34 -11.33 -22.25
C GLN A 750 -13.83 -11.55 -22.10
N LEU A 751 -13.26 -11.19 -20.95
CA LEU A 751 -11.86 -11.50 -20.65
C LEU A 751 -11.74 -12.94 -20.18
N ALA A 752 -10.73 -13.67 -20.68
CA ALA A 752 -10.45 -15.02 -20.22
C ALA A 752 -9.83 -15.04 -18.81
N VAL A 753 -9.13 -13.96 -18.44
CA VAL A 753 -8.59 -13.76 -17.09
C VAL A 753 -9.18 -12.46 -16.53
N HIS A 754 -9.70 -12.51 -15.32
CA HIS A 754 -10.31 -11.33 -14.70
C HIS A 754 -9.25 -10.27 -14.39
N LEU A 755 -9.63 -9.01 -14.60
CA LEU A 755 -8.85 -7.87 -14.15
C LEU A 755 -8.73 -7.89 -12.61
N PRO A 756 -7.53 -7.63 -12.06
CA PRO A 756 -7.37 -7.34 -10.65
C PRO A 756 -8.21 -6.12 -10.27
N ASN A 757 -8.69 -6.10 -9.03
CA ASN A 757 -9.56 -5.02 -8.53
C ASN A 757 -8.97 -3.62 -8.75
N GLN A 758 -7.65 -3.47 -8.58
CA GLN A 758 -6.96 -2.20 -8.83
C GLN A 758 -7.11 -1.73 -10.29
N LEU A 759 -6.86 -2.61 -11.26
CA LEU A 759 -7.00 -2.29 -12.68
C LEU A 759 -8.46 -2.08 -13.07
N PHE A 760 -9.37 -2.88 -12.51
CA PHE A 760 -10.80 -2.66 -12.73
C PHE A 760 -11.24 -1.28 -12.23
N ARG A 761 -10.84 -0.86 -11.03
CA ARG A 761 -11.12 0.50 -10.50
C ARG A 761 -10.50 1.60 -11.37
N GLU A 762 -9.30 1.37 -11.89
CA GLU A 762 -8.63 2.32 -12.78
C GLU A 762 -9.34 2.43 -14.15
N PHE A 763 -9.92 1.33 -14.64
CA PHE A 763 -10.53 1.26 -15.98
C PHE A 763 -12.05 1.42 -16.00
N CYS A 764 -12.70 1.30 -14.83
CA CYS A 764 -14.11 1.54 -14.64
C CYS A 764 -14.33 3.05 -14.47
N ILE A 765 -15.03 3.66 -15.42
CA ILE A 765 -15.26 5.10 -15.44
C ILE A 765 -16.52 5.40 -14.63
N LEU A 766 -16.37 5.36 -13.31
CA LEU A 766 -17.28 5.99 -12.34
C LEU A 766 -16.45 6.88 -11.40
N ARG A 767 -15.73 7.86 -11.96
CA ARG A 767 -15.45 9.08 -11.19
C ARG A 767 -16.56 10.05 -11.53
N GLY A 768 -17.50 10.16 -10.60
CA GLY A 768 -18.72 10.94 -10.75
C GLY A 768 -18.48 12.38 -11.15
N GLU A 769 -19.43 12.88 -11.93
CA GLU A 769 -19.89 14.27 -11.77
C GLU A 769 -20.43 14.49 -10.35
#